data_AF-A0A182PN69-F1
#
_entry.id   AF-A0A182PN69-F1
#
_cell.length_a   1.000
_cell.length_b   1.000
_cell.length_c   1.000
_cell.angle_alpha   90.00
_cell.angle_beta   90.00
_cell.angle_gamma   90.00
#
_symmetry.space_group_name_H-M   'P 1'
#
loop_
_entity.id
_entity.type
_entity.pdbx_description
1 polymer ?
#
loop_
_entity_poly.entity_id
_entity_poly.type
_entity_poly.pdbx_seq_one_letter_code
_entity_poly.pdbx_strand_id
1 'polypeptide(L)'
;EEDILAAFRLVEEKFGGVDVLINNAGVARDSVGVLDANNTQELRDVIDTNLLGVALCSREAYQSMKKRSVDGHIVHINSILGHKVIPARTLNVYPATKYAITALTDTMRHEMTLAGTKIKVTSISPGLVRTEIIPKTATVAKMPILEPEDIADGILYVLGTPPRVQIHELTIKPVGESYKSEPLAMERWRGKVAIVTGASSGIGAATVKALAKAGMVTFGLARRVERVEELKADLPEEARERLHAVKCDVTKEEDILAAFRLVEEKFGGVDVLINNAGVARSSVGVLDANNTQELRDVIDTNLVGLALCSREAYQSMKKRSVDGHIVHINSILGHQVIPMATLNVYPATKYGVTALTETMRHELRLAGTKIKVTSVSPGLVRTEIIPNSGAISDMPILEPEDIADGILYVLGTPPRVQIHELTIKPVAVVTGASSGIGAATVKALAKAGMITFGLARRVERVEELKADLPEEARERLHAVKCDVTKEEDILAAFRLVEEKFGGVDVLINNAGVARDSVGVLDANNTQELRDVIDTNLVGLALCSREAYQSLRKRLVDGHIVHINSVLGHKVIPARTLNVYPATKYAITALTDTMRHEMTLAGTKIKVSSISPGLVRTEIIPKAAMIAKMPILEPEDIADGILYVLGTPPRVQIVELTIKPVGEMLGIHTTPFANQPPMERWCGKVAVVTGASSGIGAATVKALANAGMITFGLARRVDRVDELKKDLSNEAKDRLHSVRCDITKEEDILAAFRLVEEKCGGVDVLINNAGLAKGGVGVLDADNTQVIRDVIDTNVVGLALCSRQAYQSMKKRSVDGHIVHINSILGHMVAPMGTINVYPASKYAVTALTETMRHELRLAGTKIKVTSISPGLVRTEMPTSTALAERPCLEPEDIADGILYVLGTPPRVQILELTIKPIRYPFPNTERIIVKFSFQNGSGSGIGAATVKALANAGMIVIGLARRVERVETLRKEVADPVAQRLYAIRCDITREEDVLAAFSQINQQHGGVDVLINNAGIAQGGIALFTPENTAQLRQVLDTNVMGVVLCSREAFLSMKSRSVDGHIVHINSVVGHAVPAFTSFNIYPASKYAVTALTETMRHELRMADTKIKVTSISPGLVKTEAIPSEMKSGHIPILEPEDVADAILYVLGTPPRVQVHELTIRPVGEAM
;
A
#
# COMPACT_ATOMS: atom_id res chain seq x y z
N GLU A 1 -30.08 -13.66 -14.63
CA GLU A 1 -30.96 -13.68 -13.43
C GLU A 1 -32.09 -14.67 -13.60
N GLU A 2 -32.80 -14.63 -14.72
CA GLU A 2 -33.93 -15.54 -15.00
C GLU A 2 -33.57 -17.02 -14.80
N ASP A 3 -32.35 -17.44 -15.17
CA ASP A 3 -31.82 -18.80 -14.97
C ASP A 3 -31.69 -19.18 -13.49
N ILE A 4 -31.27 -18.23 -12.64
CA ILE A 4 -31.17 -18.42 -11.19
C ILE A 4 -32.58 -18.59 -10.63
N LEU A 5 -33.51 -17.68 -10.99
CA LEU A 5 -34.90 -17.76 -10.55
C LEU A 5 -35.58 -19.05 -11.06
N ALA A 6 -35.23 -19.54 -12.26
CA ALA A 6 -35.72 -20.82 -12.79
C ALA A 6 -35.16 -22.02 -12.02
N ALA A 7 -33.86 -22.02 -11.70
CA ALA A 7 -33.23 -23.07 -10.89
C ALA A 7 -33.82 -23.13 -9.47
N PHE A 8 -34.00 -21.98 -8.81
CA PHE A 8 -34.61 -21.94 -7.48
C PHE A 8 -36.09 -22.35 -7.51
N ARG A 9 -36.90 -21.91 -8.49
CA ARG A 9 -38.27 -22.44 -8.68
C ARG A 9 -38.29 -23.95 -8.85
N LEU A 10 -37.42 -24.51 -9.70
CA LEU A 10 -37.31 -25.95 -9.89
C LEU A 10 -37.00 -26.69 -8.59
N VAL A 11 -36.14 -26.15 -7.72
CA VAL A 11 -35.84 -26.76 -6.42
C VAL A 11 -37.01 -26.63 -5.45
N GLU A 12 -37.74 -25.50 -5.42
CA GLU A 12 -38.96 -25.39 -4.62
C GLU A 12 -40.05 -26.37 -5.10
N GLU A 13 -40.24 -26.53 -6.42
CA GLU A 13 -41.21 -27.43 -7.04
C GLU A 13 -40.89 -28.93 -6.85
N LYS A 14 -39.61 -29.31 -6.81
CA LYS A 14 -39.18 -30.73 -6.74
C LYS A 14 -38.81 -31.20 -5.33
N PHE A 15 -38.28 -30.31 -4.50
CA PHE A 15 -37.69 -30.66 -3.20
C PHE A 15 -38.21 -29.80 -2.04
N GLY A 16 -39.10 -28.83 -2.30
CA GLY A 16 -39.74 -28.00 -1.28
C GLY A 16 -38.90 -26.83 -0.77
N GLY A 17 -37.68 -26.61 -1.30
CA GLY A 17 -36.86 -25.43 -1.01
C GLY A 17 -35.36 -25.74 -0.83
N VAL A 18 -34.58 -24.70 -0.50
CA VAL A 18 -33.13 -24.80 -0.30
C VAL A 18 -32.78 -24.61 1.18
N ASP A 19 -32.24 -25.65 1.83
CA ASP A 19 -31.76 -25.63 3.22
C ASP A 19 -30.27 -25.30 3.34
N VAL A 20 -29.48 -25.66 2.30
CA VAL A 20 -28.06 -25.36 2.20
C VAL A 20 -27.72 -24.88 0.78
N LEU A 21 -26.98 -23.78 0.66
CA LEU A 21 -26.40 -23.33 -0.62
C LEU A 21 -24.88 -23.40 -0.55
N ILE A 22 -24.26 -24.21 -1.41
CA ILE A 22 -22.83 -24.16 -1.69
C ILE A 22 -22.60 -23.30 -2.92
N ASN A 23 -22.31 -22.02 -2.70
CA ASN A 23 -22.15 -21.02 -3.74
C ASN A 23 -20.70 -21.02 -4.26
N ASN A 24 -20.43 -21.94 -5.19
CA ASN A 24 -19.15 -22.10 -5.88
C ASN A 24 -19.07 -21.33 -7.21
N ALA A 25 -19.82 -20.24 -7.37
CA ALA A 25 -19.76 -19.44 -8.60
C ALA A 25 -18.39 -18.75 -8.71
N GLY A 26 -17.67 -19.05 -9.80
CA GLY A 26 -16.33 -18.56 -10.03
C GLY A 26 -15.81 -18.91 -11.42
N VAL A 27 -15.43 -17.88 -12.19
CA VAL A 27 -14.66 -18.00 -13.42
C VAL A 27 -13.45 -17.08 -13.36
N ALA A 28 -12.34 -17.52 -13.95
CA ALA A 28 -11.24 -16.65 -14.36
C ALA A 28 -11.15 -16.62 -15.89
N ARG A 29 -10.44 -15.62 -16.42
CA ARG A 29 -10.17 -15.44 -17.85
C ARG A 29 -8.68 -15.17 -18.00
N ASP A 30 -7.92 -16.24 -18.26
CA ASP A 30 -6.44 -16.25 -18.19
C ASP A 30 -5.75 -15.43 -19.31
N SER A 31 -6.52 -14.91 -20.25
CA SER A 31 -6.09 -14.36 -21.54
C SER A 31 -5.55 -12.92 -21.48
N VAL A 32 -6.04 -12.09 -20.55
CA VAL A 32 -5.82 -10.63 -20.55
C VAL A 32 -5.68 -10.06 -19.13
N GLY A 33 -4.82 -9.05 -18.95
CA GLY A 33 -4.78 -8.28 -17.71
C GLY A 33 -5.93 -7.28 -17.58
N VAL A 34 -6.04 -6.64 -16.40
CA VAL A 34 -6.99 -5.54 -16.16
C VAL A 34 -6.76 -4.41 -17.16
N LEU A 35 -5.48 -4.15 -17.45
CA LEU A 35 -5.03 -3.00 -18.23
C LEU A 35 -4.99 -3.26 -19.76
N ASP A 36 -5.26 -4.48 -20.23
CA ASP A 36 -5.17 -4.83 -21.65
C ASP A 36 -6.42 -4.42 -22.45
N ALA A 37 -6.22 -3.82 -23.63
CA ALA A 37 -7.32 -3.29 -24.45
C ALA A 37 -8.26 -4.40 -24.97
N ASN A 38 -9.52 -4.02 -25.25
CA ASN A 38 -10.59 -4.90 -25.74
C ASN A 38 -11.04 -6.02 -24.76
N ASN A 39 -10.65 -5.95 -23.48
CA ASN A 39 -10.96 -6.96 -22.46
C ASN A 39 -12.38 -6.87 -21.83
N THR A 40 -13.25 -5.93 -22.27
CA THR A 40 -14.47 -5.57 -21.52
C THR A 40 -15.42 -6.73 -21.28
N GLN A 41 -15.62 -7.61 -22.26
CA GLN A 41 -16.53 -8.74 -22.07
C GLN A 41 -15.96 -9.76 -21.07
N GLU A 42 -14.66 -10.07 -21.13
CA GLU A 42 -14.00 -10.94 -20.15
C GLU A 42 -14.03 -10.34 -18.73
N LEU A 43 -13.88 -9.02 -18.62
CA LEU A 43 -14.00 -8.28 -17.36
C LEU A 43 -15.44 -8.31 -16.80
N ARG A 44 -16.45 -8.14 -17.67
CA ARG A 44 -17.88 -8.23 -17.31
C ARG A 44 -18.28 -9.66 -16.93
N ASP A 45 -17.88 -10.68 -17.69
CA ASP A 45 -18.13 -12.09 -17.38
C ASP A 45 -17.68 -12.45 -15.96
N VAL A 46 -16.45 -12.05 -15.60
CA VAL A 46 -15.85 -12.32 -14.30
C VAL A 46 -16.59 -11.58 -13.17
N ILE A 47 -16.98 -10.31 -13.37
CA ILE A 47 -17.72 -9.53 -12.36
C ILE A 47 -19.17 -10.02 -12.19
N ASP A 48 -19.90 -10.19 -13.29
CA ASP A 48 -21.30 -10.63 -13.25
C ASP A 48 -21.42 -12.06 -12.71
N THR A 49 -20.45 -12.95 -12.96
CA THR A 49 -20.43 -14.30 -12.38
C THR A 49 -19.98 -14.29 -10.92
N ASN A 50 -18.80 -13.74 -10.63
CA ASN A 50 -18.12 -13.93 -9.34
C ASN A 50 -18.64 -13.01 -8.23
N LEU A 51 -19.39 -11.96 -8.55
CA LEU A 51 -19.96 -11.02 -7.57
C LEU A 51 -21.49 -10.97 -7.66
N LEU A 52 -22.05 -10.59 -8.82
CA LEU A 52 -23.50 -10.43 -8.95
C LEU A 52 -24.22 -11.79 -8.89
N GLY A 53 -23.73 -12.81 -9.59
CA GLY A 53 -24.27 -14.17 -9.56
C GLY A 53 -24.22 -14.77 -8.15
N VAL A 54 -23.13 -14.59 -7.42
CA VAL A 54 -23.02 -15.01 -6.01
C VAL A 54 -24.08 -14.32 -5.16
N ALA A 55 -24.21 -12.99 -5.26
CA ALA A 55 -25.20 -12.23 -4.49
C ALA A 55 -26.64 -12.66 -4.79
N LEU A 56 -27.00 -12.86 -6.07
CA LEU A 56 -28.33 -13.28 -6.48
C LEU A 56 -28.66 -14.72 -6.02
N CYS A 57 -27.77 -15.69 -6.22
CA CYS A 57 -27.98 -17.05 -5.73
C CYS A 57 -28.15 -17.10 -4.21
N SER A 58 -27.34 -16.34 -3.46
CA SER A 58 -27.44 -16.28 -2.00
C SER A 58 -28.68 -15.50 -1.51
N ARG A 59 -29.17 -14.51 -2.27
CA ARG A 59 -30.47 -13.85 -2.04
C ARG A 59 -31.63 -14.84 -2.16
N GLU A 60 -31.70 -15.59 -3.26
CA GLU A 60 -32.80 -16.56 -3.48
C GLU A 60 -32.77 -17.71 -2.46
N ALA A 61 -31.58 -18.20 -2.10
CA ALA A 61 -31.44 -19.19 -1.03
C ALA A 61 -31.95 -18.66 0.32
N TYR A 62 -31.57 -17.43 0.70
CA TYR A 62 -32.11 -16.78 1.90
C TYR A 62 -33.64 -16.60 1.84
N GLN A 63 -34.21 -16.19 0.71
CA GLN A 63 -35.66 -16.06 0.57
C GLN A 63 -36.37 -17.41 0.72
N SER A 64 -35.83 -18.49 0.12
CA SER A 64 -36.39 -19.85 0.26
C SER A 64 -36.26 -20.39 1.69
N MET A 65 -35.14 -20.16 2.40
CA MET A 65 -34.98 -20.49 3.82
C MET A 65 -35.95 -19.71 4.71
N LYS A 66 -36.04 -18.39 4.51
CA LYS A 66 -36.89 -17.46 5.27
C LYS A 66 -38.38 -17.76 5.11
N LYS A 67 -38.83 -18.04 3.88
CA LYS A 67 -40.20 -18.46 3.54
C LYS A 67 -40.66 -19.72 4.29
N ARG A 68 -39.71 -20.55 4.72
CA ARG A 68 -39.93 -21.84 5.38
C ARG A 68 -39.47 -21.86 6.85
N SER A 69 -38.97 -20.74 7.37
CA SER A 69 -38.41 -20.59 8.73
C SER A 69 -37.30 -21.60 9.08
N VAL A 70 -36.40 -21.89 8.13
CA VAL A 70 -35.32 -22.89 8.32
C VAL A 70 -34.01 -22.22 8.80
N ASP A 71 -33.39 -22.82 9.82
CA ASP A 71 -32.05 -22.49 10.32
C ASP A 71 -30.95 -23.03 9.35
N GLY A 72 -30.95 -22.53 8.11
CA GLY A 72 -30.12 -23.02 6.99
C GLY A 72 -28.67 -22.52 6.98
N HIS A 73 -27.91 -22.86 5.91
CA HIS A 73 -26.50 -22.50 5.76
C HIS A 73 -26.15 -22.09 4.32
N ILE A 74 -25.56 -20.90 4.14
CA ILE A 74 -24.94 -20.45 2.89
C ILE A 74 -23.41 -20.51 3.01
N VAL A 75 -22.74 -21.19 2.09
CA VAL A 75 -21.28 -21.31 2.04
C VAL A 75 -20.78 -20.71 0.73
N HIS A 76 -20.01 -19.62 0.80
CA HIS A 76 -19.36 -19.00 -0.35
C HIS A 76 -17.96 -19.60 -0.55
N ILE A 77 -17.68 -20.10 -1.76
CA ILE A 77 -16.31 -20.51 -2.12
C ILE A 77 -15.58 -19.29 -2.69
N ASN A 78 -14.75 -18.71 -1.83
CA ASN A 78 -14.00 -17.49 -2.08
C ASN A 78 -12.65 -17.84 -2.76
N SER A 79 -11.55 -17.25 -2.31
CA SER A 79 -10.17 -17.61 -2.67
C SER A 79 -9.23 -16.93 -1.69
N ILE A 80 -8.01 -17.44 -1.51
CA ILE A 80 -6.93 -16.66 -0.88
C ILE A 80 -6.73 -15.29 -1.57
N LEU A 81 -7.05 -15.19 -2.85
CA LEU A 81 -7.01 -13.95 -3.62
C LEU A 81 -8.10 -12.94 -3.23
N GLY A 82 -9.06 -13.33 -2.37
CA GLY A 82 -9.99 -12.43 -1.68
C GLY A 82 -9.46 -11.81 -0.39
N HIS A 83 -8.22 -12.17 0.00
CA HIS A 83 -7.52 -11.69 1.19
C HIS A 83 -6.09 -11.18 0.90
N LYS A 84 -5.50 -11.56 -0.24
CA LYS A 84 -4.16 -11.12 -0.67
C LYS A 84 -4.03 -11.12 -2.19
N VAL A 85 -3.74 -9.95 -2.77
CA VAL A 85 -3.35 -9.82 -4.18
C VAL A 85 -1.94 -10.40 -4.41
N ILE A 86 -1.73 -11.04 -5.56
CA ILE A 86 -0.43 -11.56 -6.02
C ILE A 86 -0.03 -10.93 -7.37
N PRO A 87 1.27 -10.81 -7.69
CA PRO A 87 1.74 -10.23 -8.94
C PRO A 87 1.59 -11.20 -10.12
N ALA A 88 0.35 -11.40 -10.60
CA ALA A 88 0.03 -12.27 -11.74
C ALA A 88 -0.91 -11.56 -12.73
N ARG A 89 -0.36 -11.11 -13.88
CA ARG A 89 -1.10 -10.36 -14.91
C ARG A 89 -2.24 -11.16 -15.57
N THR A 90 -2.19 -12.49 -15.55
CA THR A 90 -3.22 -13.35 -16.17
C THR A 90 -4.50 -13.48 -15.35
N LEU A 91 -4.60 -12.87 -14.16
CA LEU A 91 -5.78 -13.04 -13.29
C LEU A 91 -6.83 -11.92 -13.44
N ASN A 92 -6.55 -10.87 -14.21
CA ASN A 92 -7.51 -9.79 -14.51
C ASN A 92 -8.18 -9.25 -13.22
N VAL A 93 -9.48 -8.97 -13.25
CA VAL A 93 -10.28 -8.55 -12.10
C VAL A 93 -10.63 -9.67 -11.11
N TYR A 94 -10.14 -10.91 -11.27
CA TYR A 94 -10.47 -12.03 -10.38
C TYR A 94 -10.17 -11.74 -8.89
N PRO A 95 -8.99 -11.21 -8.50
CA PRO A 95 -8.74 -10.85 -7.10
C PRO A 95 -9.72 -9.79 -6.58
N ALA A 96 -10.06 -8.80 -7.41
CA ALA A 96 -11.04 -7.77 -7.05
C ALA A 96 -12.44 -8.37 -6.78
N THR A 97 -12.90 -9.33 -7.60
CA THR A 97 -14.17 -10.02 -7.34
C THR A 97 -14.15 -10.85 -6.06
N LYS A 98 -13.04 -11.53 -5.74
CA LYS A 98 -12.94 -12.32 -4.51
C LYS A 98 -12.81 -11.45 -3.25
N TYR A 99 -12.16 -10.28 -3.33
CA TYR A 99 -12.23 -9.28 -2.24
C TYR A 99 -13.66 -8.76 -2.03
N ALA A 100 -14.41 -8.56 -3.12
CA ALA A 100 -15.83 -8.22 -3.04
C ALA A 100 -16.65 -9.31 -2.35
N ILE A 101 -16.35 -10.60 -2.59
CA ILE A 101 -17.00 -11.72 -1.90
C ILE A 101 -16.68 -11.75 -0.40
N THR A 102 -15.45 -11.43 0.02
CA THR A 102 -15.11 -11.27 1.45
C THR A 102 -16.08 -10.29 2.12
N ALA A 103 -16.22 -9.08 1.57
CA ALA A 103 -17.12 -8.05 2.13
C ALA A 103 -18.61 -8.34 1.92
N LEU A 104 -19.02 -8.97 0.82
CA LEU A 104 -20.41 -9.39 0.60
C LEU A 104 -20.84 -10.39 1.68
N THR A 105 -19.97 -11.34 2.02
CA THR A 105 -20.21 -12.34 3.07
C THR A 105 -20.38 -11.67 4.43
N ASP A 106 -19.55 -10.68 4.75
CA ASP A 106 -19.65 -9.89 5.98
C ASP A 106 -20.95 -9.05 6.04
N THR A 107 -21.31 -8.35 4.95
CA THR A 107 -22.58 -7.62 4.84
C THR A 107 -23.78 -8.54 5.04
N MET A 108 -23.77 -9.72 4.40
CA MET A 108 -24.84 -10.71 4.55
C MET A 108 -24.97 -11.23 5.99
N ARG A 109 -23.86 -11.51 6.69
CA ARG A 109 -23.91 -11.89 8.12
C ARG A 109 -24.54 -10.77 8.97
N HIS A 110 -24.20 -9.51 8.72
CA HIS A 110 -24.83 -8.39 9.41
C HIS A 110 -26.33 -8.24 9.08
N GLU A 111 -26.74 -8.39 7.81
CA GLU A 111 -28.17 -8.36 7.45
C GLU A 111 -28.96 -9.53 8.07
N MET A 112 -28.39 -10.74 8.16
CA MET A 112 -29.02 -11.89 8.80
C MET A 112 -29.17 -11.75 10.31
N THR A 113 -28.15 -11.21 10.99
CA THR A 113 -28.23 -10.88 12.44
C THR A 113 -29.25 -9.76 12.69
N LEU A 114 -29.28 -8.70 11.86
CA LEU A 114 -30.29 -7.63 11.94
C LEU A 114 -31.71 -8.12 11.64
N ALA A 115 -31.86 -9.18 10.83
CA ALA A 115 -33.14 -9.85 10.57
C ALA A 115 -33.53 -10.85 11.66
N GLY A 116 -32.71 -11.07 12.69
CA GLY A 116 -32.97 -12.03 13.77
C GLY A 116 -32.94 -13.50 13.35
N THR A 117 -32.33 -13.81 12.20
CA THR A 117 -32.25 -15.18 11.67
C THR A 117 -31.01 -15.91 12.17
N LYS A 118 -31.07 -17.24 12.25
CA LYS A 118 -29.92 -18.11 12.59
C LYS A 118 -29.24 -18.72 11.35
N ILE A 119 -29.61 -18.27 10.15
CA ILE A 119 -29.03 -18.79 8.91
C ILE A 119 -27.53 -18.50 8.93
N LYS A 120 -26.70 -19.54 8.85
CA LYS A 120 -25.24 -19.41 8.88
C LYS A 120 -24.70 -18.91 7.54
N VAL A 121 -23.71 -18.00 7.54
CA VAL A 121 -22.96 -17.65 6.32
C VAL A 121 -21.46 -17.82 6.52
N THR A 122 -20.83 -18.67 5.70
CA THR A 122 -19.40 -19.01 5.78
C THR A 122 -18.66 -18.67 4.49
N SER A 123 -17.45 -18.13 4.61
CA SER A 123 -16.46 -18.05 3.53
C SER A 123 -15.47 -19.21 3.65
N ILE A 124 -15.15 -19.88 2.54
CA ILE A 124 -14.02 -20.81 2.43
C ILE A 124 -13.06 -20.26 1.39
N SER A 125 -11.82 -19.97 1.77
CA SER A 125 -10.82 -19.32 0.92
C SER A 125 -9.69 -20.27 0.53
N PRO A 126 -9.83 -21.05 -0.56
CA PRO A 126 -8.78 -21.96 -1.01
C PRO A 126 -7.60 -21.23 -1.67
N GLY A 127 -6.42 -21.86 -1.60
CA GLY A 127 -5.27 -21.61 -2.46
C GLY A 127 -5.48 -22.17 -3.88
N LEU A 128 -4.40 -22.62 -4.52
CA LEU A 128 -4.48 -23.31 -5.81
C LEU A 128 -5.18 -24.68 -5.64
N VAL A 129 -6.27 -24.91 -6.38
CA VAL A 129 -7.04 -26.18 -6.40
C VAL A 129 -7.12 -26.70 -7.85
N ARG A 130 -6.90 -27.99 -8.06
CA ARG A 130 -6.87 -28.63 -9.39
C ARG A 130 -8.25 -28.58 -10.06
N THR A 131 -8.47 -27.51 -10.82
CA THR A 131 -9.71 -27.18 -11.52
C THR A 131 -9.39 -26.64 -12.92
N GLU A 132 -10.41 -26.53 -13.77
CA GLU A 132 -10.37 -25.91 -15.09
C GLU A 132 -10.01 -24.40 -15.07
N ILE A 133 -10.12 -23.75 -13.91
CA ILE A 133 -9.72 -22.36 -13.64
C ILE A 133 -8.19 -22.21 -13.62
N ILE A 134 -7.42 -23.30 -13.49
CA ILE A 134 -5.96 -23.25 -13.40
C ILE A 134 -5.30 -23.53 -14.77
N PRO A 135 -4.54 -22.58 -15.33
CA PRO A 135 -3.93 -22.73 -16.66
C PRO A 135 -2.87 -23.83 -16.68
N LYS A 136 -3.00 -24.76 -17.63
CA LYS A 136 -2.20 -25.99 -17.78
C LYS A 136 -0.77 -25.74 -18.32
N THR A 137 -0.04 -24.81 -17.69
CA THR A 137 1.35 -24.48 -18.05
C THR A 137 2.36 -25.38 -17.33
N ALA A 138 3.54 -25.56 -17.92
CA ALA A 138 4.63 -26.37 -17.34
C ALA A 138 5.17 -25.82 -16.01
N THR A 139 4.96 -24.52 -15.71
CA THR A 139 5.29 -23.89 -14.43
C THR A 139 4.29 -24.30 -13.35
N VAL A 140 3.00 -24.13 -13.64
CA VAL A 140 1.89 -24.47 -12.74
C VAL A 140 1.85 -25.97 -12.42
N ALA A 141 2.18 -26.82 -13.39
CA ALA A 141 2.26 -28.28 -13.21
C ALA A 141 3.32 -28.75 -12.17
N LYS A 142 4.21 -27.86 -11.72
CA LYS A 142 5.22 -28.13 -10.68
C LYS A 142 4.91 -27.49 -9.32
N MET A 143 3.80 -26.76 -9.22
CA MET A 143 3.42 -26.08 -7.98
C MET A 143 2.64 -27.02 -7.04
N PRO A 144 2.82 -26.90 -5.72
CA PRO A 144 1.91 -27.53 -4.76
C PRO A 144 0.49 -27.04 -4.97
N ILE A 145 -0.46 -27.98 -4.98
CA ILE A 145 -1.85 -27.78 -5.37
C ILE A 145 -2.76 -28.66 -4.50
N LEU A 146 -3.97 -28.19 -4.20
CA LEU A 146 -5.02 -28.96 -3.54
C LEU A 146 -5.83 -29.75 -4.58
N GLU A 147 -6.40 -30.87 -4.18
CA GLU A 147 -7.42 -31.58 -4.97
C GLU A 147 -8.83 -31.07 -4.59
N PRO A 148 -9.85 -31.18 -5.46
CA PRO A 148 -11.21 -30.71 -5.14
C PRO A 148 -11.79 -31.32 -3.86
N GLU A 149 -11.42 -32.56 -3.54
CA GLU A 149 -11.81 -33.27 -2.31
C GLU A 149 -11.32 -32.55 -1.05
N ASP A 150 -10.14 -31.90 -1.09
CA ASP A 150 -9.61 -31.11 0.05
C ASP A 150 -10.53 -29.93 0.42
N ILE A 151 -11.35 -29.48 -0.53
CA ILE A 151 -12.34 -28.41 -0.33
C ILE A 151 -13.70 -29.00 0.07
N ALA A 152 -14.07 -30.17 -0.48
CA ALA A 152 -15.26 -30.90 -0.07
C ALA A 152 -15.23 -31.30 1.41
N ASP A 153 -14.10 -31.81 1.90
CA ASP A 153 -13.87 -32.11 3.33
C ASP A 153 -14.03 -30.85 4.21
N GLY A 154 -13.55 -29.69 3.73
CA GLY A 154 -13.74 -28.40 4.38
C GLY A 154 -15.20 -27.95 4.45
N ILE A 155 -15.97 -28.17 3.38
CA ILE A 155 -17.41 -27.90 3.34
C ILE A 155 -18.15 -28.83 4.32
N LEU A 156 -17.83 -30.13 4.33
CA LEU A 156 -18.46 -31.11 5.23
C LEU A 156 -18.20 -30.77 6.71
N TYR A 157 -16.98 -30.34 7.06
CA TYR A 157 -16.69 -29.82 8.40
C TYR A 157 -17.52 -28.56 8.73
N VAL A 158 -17.61 -27.59 7.81
CA VAL A 158 -18.39 -26.34 7.98
C VAL A 158 -19.89 -26.61 8.18
N LEU A 159 -20.46 -27.58 7.46
CA LEU A 159 -21.86 -27.99 7.62
C LEU A 159 -22.08 -28.78 8.91
N GLY A 160 -21.11 -29.61 9.31
CA GLY A 160 -21.15 -30.42 10.53
C GLY A 160 -20.97 -29.66 11.84
N THR A 161 -20.73 -28.34 11.82
CA THR A 161 -20.57 -27.58 13.07
C THR A 161 -21.87 -27.51 13.89
N PRO A 162 -21.79 -27.54 15.24
CA PRO A 162 -22.97 -27.41 16.09
C PRO A 162 -23.80 -26.16 15.75
N PRO A 163 -25.13 -26.15 15.92
CA PRO A 163 -25.98 -25.01 15.53
C PRO A 163 -25.65 -23.66 16.19
N ARG A 164 -24.85 -23.65 17.27
CA ARG A 164 -24.32 -22.44 17.91
C ARG A 164 -23.06 -21.87 17.24
N VAL A 165 -22.36 -22.65 16.39
CA VAL A 165 -21.03 -22.33 15.85
C VAL A 165 -21.11 -21.91 14.38
N GLN A 166 -20.77 -20.65 14.12
CA GLN A 166 -20.59 -20.12 12.77
C GLN A 166 -19.10 -20.06 12.42
N ILE A 167 -18.70 -20.82 11.40
CA ILE A 167 -17.41 -20.60 10.72
C ILE A 167 -17.55 -19.32 9.89
N HIS A 168 -16.75 -18.29 10.19
CA HIS A 168 -16.74 -17.06 9.39
C HIS A 168 -15.88 -17.21 8.14
N GLU A 169 -14.67 -17.77 8.33
CA GLU A 169 -13.63 -17.92 7.32
C GLU A 169 -12.82 -19.20 7.61
N LEU A 170 -12.60 -20.02 6.57
CA LEU A 170 -11.75 -21.21 6.56
C LEU A 170 -10.79 -21.11 5.37
N THR A 171 -9.54 -20.73 5.64
CA THR A 171 -8.52 -20.56 4.60
C THR A 171 -7.65 -21.82 4.49
N ILE A 172 -7.72 -22.50 3.34
CA ILE A 172 -7.04 -23.78 3.07
C ILE A 172 -5.99 -23.59 1.97
N LYS A 173 -4.75 -24.07 2.17
CA LYS A 173 -3.68 -24.00 1.14
C LYS A 173 -2.93 -25.33 1.00
N PRO A 174 -2.32 -25.59 -0.16
CA PRO A 174 -1.34 -26.65 -0.27
C PRO A 174 -0.05 -26.29 0.49
N VAL A 175 0.61 -27.28 1.08
CA VAL A 175 1.94 -27.09 1.68
C VAL A 175 2.96 -26.84 0.56
N GLY A 176 3.51 -25.62 0.49
CA GLY A 176 4.78 -25.34 -0.20
C GLY A 176 4.90 -24.22 -1.25
N GLU A 177 3.86 -23.43 -1.47
CA GLU A 177 3.76 -22.50 -2.61
C GLU A 177 4.93 -21.48 -2.80
N SER A 178 5.37 -21.26 -4.05
CA SER A 178 6.44 -20.30 -4.43
C SER A 178 6.32 -19.74 -5.87
N TYR A 179 6.91 -18.56 -6.13
CA TYR A 179 6.90 -17.84 -7.43
C TYR A 179 8.27 -17.15 -7.70
N LYS A 180 8.62 -16.90 -8.97
CA LYS A 180 9.86 -16.19 -9.44
C LYS A 180 9.61 -15.39 -10.75
N SER A 181 10.44 -14.38 -11.07
CA SER A 181 10.35 -13.54 -12.30
C SER A 181 11.66 -12.80 -12.67
N GLU A 182 11.79 -12.27 -13.91
CA GLU A 182 13.03 -11.72 -14.52
C GLU A 182 12.84 -10.38 -15.32
N PRO A 183 13.84 -9.46 -15.39
CA PRO A 183 13.82 -8.19 -16.19
C PRO A 183 15.10 -7.89 -17.05
N LEU A 184 15.23 -6.87 -17.94
CA LEU A 184 14.34 -6.30 -18.99
C LEU A 184 15.06 -5.26 -19.93
N ALA A 185 14.72 -5.26 -21.23
CA ALA A 185 14.70 -4.14 -22.21
C ALA A 185 15.97 -3.44 -22.80
N MET A 186 16.85 -2.78 -22.03
CA MET A 186 17.67 -1.65 -22.56
C MET A 186 18.98 -1.99 -23.32
N GLU A 187 19.19 -3.25 -23.70
CA GLU A 187 20.51 -3.80 -24.04
C GLU A 187 21.19 -3.19 -25.30
N ARG A 188 20.43 -2.77 -26.32
CA ARG A 188 20.96 -2.47 -27.67
C ARG A 188 21.92 -1.28 -27.79
N TRP A 189 21.96 -0.39 -26.79
CA TRP A 189 22.80 0.81 -26.78
C TRP A 189 23.99 0.73 -25.83
N ARG A 190 24.13 -0.36 -25.04
CA ARG A 190 25.22 -0.48 -24.07
C ARG A 190 26.58 -0.45 -24.78
N GLY A 191 27.48 0.42 -24.33
CA GLY A 191 28.79 0.65 -24.96
C GLY A 191 28.76 1.44 -26.28
N LYS A 192 27.63 2.01 -26.70
CA LYS A 192 27.53 2.91 -27.87
C LYS A 192 27.79 4.36 -27.50
N VAL A 193 28.19 5.16 -28.49
CA VAL A 193 28.68 6.53 -28.30
C VAL A 193 27.56 7.55 -28.53
N ALA A 194 27.30 8.40 -27.54
CA ALA A 194 26.38 9.52 -27.60
C ALA A 194 27.10 10.87 -27.46
N ILE A 195 26.64 11.89 -28.19
CA ILE A 195 27.03 13.30 -28.02
C ILE A 195 25.79 14.10 -27.56
N VAL A 196 25.94 15.03 -26.61
CA VAL A 196 24.88 15.94 -26.16
C VAL A 196 25.37 17.38 -26.19
N THR A 197 24.70 18.27 -26.93
CA THR A 197 25.06 19.71 -26.98
C THR A 197 24.41 20.52 -25.86
N GLY A 198 25.12 21.51 -25.31
CA GLY A 198 24.62 22.33 -24.21
C GLY A 198 24.59 21.62 -22.86
N ALA A 199 25.47 20.65 -22.63
CA ALA A 199 25.41 19.71 -21.50
C ALA A 199 25.60 20.33 -20.09
N SER A 200 25.97 21.61 -19.97
CA SER A 200 26.33 22.24 -18.68
C SER A 200 25.17 22.51 -17.71
N SER A 201 23.92 22.45 -18.18
CA SER A 201 22.74 22.77 -17.36
C SER A 201 21.44 22.27 -17.99
N GLY A 202 20.36 22.26 -17.20
CA GLY A 202 19.01 21.91 -17.65
C GLY A 202 18.91 20.54 -18.32
N ILE A 203 18.10 20.44 -19.37
CA ILE A 203 17.82 19.21 -20.12
C ILE A 203 19.12 18.52 -20.57
N GLY A 204 20.15 19.28 -20.98
CA GLY A 204 21.44 18.74 -21.39
C GLY A 204 22.18 18.01 -20.25
N ALA A 205 22.16 18.59 -19.04
CA ALA A 205 22.78 18.01 -17.86
C ALA A 205 22.05 16.75 -17.38
N ALA A 206 20.71 16.75 -17.41
CA ALA A 206 19.91 15.57 -17.11
C ALA A 206 20.16 14.45 -18.14
N THR A 207 20.21 14.80 -19.43
CA THR A 207 20.42 13.86 -20.54
C THR A 207 21.77 13.17 -20.48
N VAL A 208 22.88 13.89 -20.25
CA VAL A 208 24.20 13.22 -20.15
C VAL A 208 24.27 12.26 -18.96
N LYS A 209 23.63 12.61 -17.84
CA LYS A 209 23.52 11.71 -16.67
C LYS A 209 22.67 10.47 -16.99
N ALA A 210 21.57 10.64 -17.71
CA ALA A 210 20.67 9.55 -18.10
C ALA A 210 21.33 8.55 -19.05
N LEU A 211 22.02 9.03 -20.10
CA LEU A 211 22.71 8.18 -21.08
C LEU A 211 23.89 7.42 -20.47
N ALA A 212 24.69 8.07 -19.62
CA ALA A 212 25.80 7.42 -18.90
C ALA A 212 25.30 6.32 -17.94
N LYS A 213 24.18 6.57 -17.22
CA LYS A 213 23.51 5.56 -16.38
C LYS A 213 22.91 4.41 -17.19
N ALA A 214 22.41 4.68 -18.40
CA ALA A 214 21.97 3.67 -19.36
C ALA A 214 23.13 2.86 -20.02
N GLY A 215 24.38 3.18 -19.68
CA GLY A 215 25.55 2.43 -20.14
C GLY A 215 26.10 2.87 -21.50
N MET A 216 25.74 4.07 -21.99
CA MET A 216 26.34 4.68 -23.19
C MET A 216 27.59 5.48 -22.84
N VAL A 217 28.60 5.45 -23.72
CA VAL A 217 29.75 6.36 -23.66
C VAL A 217 29.27 7.73 -24.13
N THR A 218 29.29 8.73 -23.25
CA THR A 218 28.52 9.97 -23.39
C THR A 218 29.43 11.20 -23.35
N PHE A 219 29.41 11.98 -24.43
CA PHE A 219 30.16 13.22 -24.58
C PHE A 219 29.26 14.45 -24.37
N GLY A 220 29.52 15.21 -23.30
CA GLY A 220 28.84 16.47 -23.03
C GLY A 220 29.58 17.66 -23.64
N LEU A 221 29.03 18.26 -24.69
CA LEU A 221 29.57 19.46 -25.33
C LEU A 221 29.04 20.72 -24.64
N ALA A 222 29.95 21.54 -24.11
CA ALA A 222 29.61 22.80 -23.47
C ALA A 222 30.74 23.83 -23.52
N ARG A 223 30.38 25.13 -23.46
CA ARG A 223 31.33 26.24 -23.28
C ARG A 223 31.92 26.26 -21.87
N ARG A 224 31.05 25.95 -20.91
CA ARG A 224 31.31 25.71 -19.49
C ARG A 224 31.60 24.22 -19.28
N VAL A 225 32.84 23.82 -19.56
CA VAL A 225 33.26 22.41 -19.57
C VAL A 225 33.42 21.87 -18.14
N GLU A 226 33.87 22.72 -17.23
CA GLU A 226 33.97 22.49 -15.79
C GLU A 226 32.65 22.04 -15.18
N ARG A 227 31.52 22.68 -15.54
CA ARG A 227 30.19 22.27 -15.09
C ARG A 227 29.74 20.89 -15.58
N VAL A 228 30.34 20.35 -16.64
CA VAL A 228 30.06 18.99 -17.15
C VAL A 228 30.92 17.95 -16.43
N GLU A 229 32.15 18.30 -16.04
CA GLU A 229 32.98 17.47 -15.15
C GLU A 229 32.37 17.39 -13.74
N GLU A 230 31.81 18.48 -13.21
CA GLU A 230 31.07 18.51 -11.94
C GLU A 230 29.92 17.46 -11.90
N LEU A 231 29.21 17.26 -13.03
CA LEU A 231 28.10 16.29 -13.11
C LEU A 231 28.53 14.84 -12.83
N LYS A 232 29.83 14.52 -12.90
CA LYS A 232 30.36 13.19 -12.55
C LYS A 232 30.20 12.87 -11.07
N ALA A 233 30.19 13.88 -10.19
CA ALA A 233 29.98 13.66 -8.76
C ALA A 233 28.67 12.89 -8.51
N ASP A 234 27.61 13.25 -9.24
CA ASP A 234 26.25 12.71 -9.14
C ASP A 234 26.02 11.36 -9.86
N LEU A 235 27.09 10.75 -10.38
CA LEU A 235 27.04 9.47 -11.10
C LEU A 235 27.63 8.32 -10.28
N PRO A 236 27.07 7.09 -10.38
CA PRO A 236 27.74 5.86 -9.96
C PRO A 236 29.10 5.70 -10.67
N GLU A 237 30.03 5.00 -10.04
CA GLU A 237 31.42 4.84 -10.50
C GLU A 237 31.52 4.38 -11.97
N GLU A 238 30.87 3.27 -12.33
CA GLU A 238 30.73 2.79 -13.72
C GLU A 238 30.21 3.84 -14.73
N ALA A 239 29.37 4.79 -14.29
CA ALA A 239 28.81 5.83 -15.14
C ALA A 239 29.69 7.09 -15.19
N ARG A 240 30.58 7.31 -14.21
CA ARG A 240 31.57 8.40 -14.23
C ARG A 240 32.57 8.22 -15.35
N GLU A 241 33.09 6.99 -15.50
CA GLU A 241 34.05 6.64 -16.57
C GLU A 241 33.45 6.83 -17.97
N ARG A 242 32.12 6.68 -18.09
CA ARG A 242 31.37 6.80 -19.35
C ARG A 242 31.01 8.25 -19.69
N LEU A 243 31.24 9.23 -18.82
CA LEU A 243 30.97 10.64 -19.10
C LEU A 243 32.27 11.40 -19.45
N HIS A 244 32.25 12.13 -20.54
CA HIS A 244 33.37 12.95 -21.00
C HIS A 244 32.92 14.38 -21.28
N ALA A 245 33.45 15.36 -20.55
CA ALA A 245 33.26 16.76 -20.89
C ALA A 245 34.18 17.16 -22.05
N VAL A 246 33.66 17.91 -23.02
CA VAL A 246 34.45 18.50 -24.11
C VAL A 246 34.04 19.96 -24.29
N LYS A 247 35.04 20.83 -24.34
CA LYS A 247 34.81 22.27 -24.55
C LYS A 247 34.44 22.52 -26.01
N CYS A 248 33.27 23.12 -26.23
CA CYS A 248 32.76 23.47 -27.56
C CYS A 248 31.75 24.62 -27.46
N ASP A 249 31.93 25.65 -28.27
CA ASP A 249 30.88 26.59 -28.65
C ASP A 249 30.23 26.15 -29.97
N VAL A 250 28.92 25.85 -29.94
CA VAL A 250 28.17 25.40 -31.13
C VAL A 250 27.91 26.53 -32.14
N THR A 251 28.22 27.79 -31.80
CA THR A 251 28.22 28.90 -32.76
C THR A 251 29.46 28.92 -33.67
N LYS A 252 30.43 28.02 -33.42
CA LYS A 252 31.72 27.96 -34.12
C LYS A 252 31.90 26.61 -34.82
N GLU A 253 32.09 26.65 -36.13
CA GLU A 253 32.29 25.44 -36.92
C GLU A 253 33.64 24.76 -36.59
N GLU A 254 34.68 25.52 -36.24
CA GLU A 254 35.98 24.97 -35.85
C GLU A 254 35.93 24.17 -34.54
N ASP A 255 35.13 24.60 -33.57
CA ASP A 255 34.91 23.91 -32.28
C ASP A 255 34.11 22.61 -32.48
N ILE A 256 33.05 22.64 -33.30
CA ILE A 256 32.25 21.45 -33.64
C ILE A 256 33.15 20.42 -34.34
N LEU A 257 33.88 20.82 -35.37
CA LEU A 257 34.77 19.92 -36.11
C LEU A 257 35.90 19.36 -35.21
N ALA A 258 36.39 20.12 -34.23
CA ALA A 258 37.36 19.62 -33.25
C ALA A 258 36.74 18.59 -32.28
N ALA A 259 35.53 18.86 -31.77
CA ALA A 259 34.82 17.95 -30.88
C ALA A 259 34.50 16.61 -31.55
N PHE A 260 34.04 16.61 -32.80
CA PHE A 260 33.73 15.38 -33.54
C PHE A 260 34.99 14.57 -33.90
N ARG A 261 36.11 15.22 -34.25
CA ARG A 261 37.41 14.53 -34.42
C ARG A 261 37.84 13.84 -33.13
N LEU A 262 37.75 14.50 -31.97
CA LEU A 262 38.13 13.94 -30.67
C LEU A 262 37.30 12.68 -30.32
N VAL A 263 36.02 12.63 -30.71
CA VAL A 263 35.15 11.44 -30.53
C VAL A 263 35.53 10.32 -31.51
N GLU A 264 35.88 10.65 -32.76
CA GLU A 264 36.37 9.68 -33.74
C GLU A 264 37.73 9.09 -33.32
N GLU A 265 38.68 9.91 -32.87
CA GLU A 265 40.00 9.49 -32.41
C GLU A 265 39.96 8.58 -31.17
N LYS A 266 39.05 8.84 -30.22
CA LYS A 266 38.99 8.10 -28.94
C LYS A 266 38.07 6.89 -28.94
N PHE A 267 36.93 6.96 -29.63
CA PHE A 267 35.88 5.91 -29.58
C PHE A 267 35.36 5.52 -30.96
N GLY A 268 36.02 5.96 -32.04
CA GLY A 268 35.71 5.53 -33.39
C GLY A 268 34.47 6.18 -34.01
N GLY A 269 33.85 7.18 -33.38
CA GLY A 269 32.75 7.97 -33.95
C GLY A 269 31.41 7.86 -33.19
N VAL A 270 30.44 8.70 -33.54
CA VAL A 270 29.18 8.87 -32.78
C VAL A 270 28.02 8.02 -33.33
N ASP A 271 27.32 7.31 -32.44
CA ASP A 271 26.13 6.50 -32.75
C ASP A 271 24.81 7.24 -32.46
N VAL A 272 24.81 8.19 -31.51
CA VAL A 272 23.66 9.03 -31.14
C VAL A 272 24.05 10.50 -30.96
N LEU A 273 23.29 11.44 -31.51
CA LEU A 273 23.43 12.87 -31.22
C LEU A 273 22.14 13.42 -30.58
N ILE A 274 22.27 14.10 -29.45
CA ILE A 274 21.22 14.92 -28.85
C ILE A 274 21.59 16.40 -29.01
N ASN A 275 20.92 17.08 -29.93
CA ASN A 275 21.05 18.51 -30.14
C ASN A 275 20.13 19.27 -29.19
N ASN A 276 20.68 19.68 -28.04
CA ASN A 276 19.97 20.33 -26.95
C ASN A 276 20.36 21.81 -26.73
N ALA A 277 21.51 22.27 -27.25
CA ALA A 277 21.96 23.64 -27.04
C ALA A 277 20.93 24.69 -27.52
N GLY A 278 20.68 25.71 -26.69
CA GLY A 278 19.83 26.84 -27.06
C GLY A 278 19.75 27.94 -26.02
N VAL A 279 19.32 29.13 -26.46
CA VAL A 279 19.13 30.36 -25.67
C VAL A 279 17.92 31.14 -26.19
N ALA A 280 17.29 31.97 -25.33
CA ALA A 280 16.12 32.79 -25.70
C ALA A 280 16.35 34.32 -25.69
N ARG A 281 17.39 34.82 -25.00
CA ARG A 281 17.72 36.26 -24.86
C ARG A 281 16.51 37.14 -24.51
N SER A 282 15.76 36.71 -23.49
CA SER A 282 14.42 37.19 -23.11
C SER A 282 14.30 38.64 -22.60
N SER A 283 15.37 39.43 -22.67
CA SER A 283 15.50 40.80 -22.17
C SER A 283 15.36 41.88 -23.26
N VAL A 284 15.17 41.48 -24.51
CA VAL A 284 15.01 42.36 -25.68
C VAL A 284 13.94 41.80 -26.62
N GLY A 285 13.13 42.66 -27.21
CA GLY A 285 12.17 42.35 -28.28
C GLY A 285 12.81 42.42 -29.67
N VAL A 286 12.09 41.92 -30.68
CA VAL A 286 12.53 41.93 -32.10
C VAL A 286 12.64 43.36 -32.65
N LEU A 287 11.76 44.26 -32.18
CA LEU A 287 11.63 45.64 -32.67
C LEU A 287 12.52 46.65 -31.91
N ASP A 288 13.28 46.18 -30.92
CA ASP A 288 14.11 47.04 -30.08
C ASP A 288 15.37 47.52 -30.83
N ALA A 289 15.79 48.76 -30.59
CA ALA A 289 17.02 49.27 -31.19
C ALA A 289 18.27 48.59 -30.60
N ASN A 290 19.30 48.41 -31.44
CA ASN A 290 20.62 47.89 -31.07
C ASN A 290 20.68 46.41 -30.60
N ASN A 291 19.61 45.63 -30.78
CA ASN A 291 19.49 44.21 -30.37
C ASN A 291 20.23 43.18 -31.26
N THR A 292 21.01 43.63 -32.25
CA THR A 292 21.49 42.79 -33.37
C THR A 292 22.31 41.57 -32.92
N GLN A 293 23.08 41.68 -31.83
CA GLN A 293 23.88 40.57 -31.34
C GLN A 293 23.02 39.53 -30.61
N GLU A 294 22.03 39.96 -29.84
CA GLU A 294 21.07 39.09 -29.16
C GLU A 294 20.21 38.30 -30.15
N LEU A 295 19.85 38.91 -31.29
CA LEU A 295 19.19 38.21 -32.40
C LEU A 295 20.08 37.11 -32.99
N ARG A 296 21.36 37.42 -33.25
CA ARG A 296 22.35 36.46 -33.77
C ARG A 296 22.61 35.33 -32.80
N ASP A 297 22.88 35.62 -31.54
CA ASP A 297 23.06 34.63 -30.46
C ASP A 297 21.99 33.54 -30.46
N VAL A 298 20.72 33.92 -30.63
CA VAL A 298 19.58 33.00 -30.65
C VAL A 298 19.52 32.19 -31.95
N ILE A 299 19.74 32.81 -33.11
CA ILE A 299 19.74 32.13 -34.42
C ILE A 299 20.92 31.17 -34.55
N ASP A 300 22.12 31.65 -34.25
CA ASP A 300 23.39 30.93 -34.43
C ASP A 300 23.47 29.74 -33.46
N THR A 301 22.98 29.89 -32.21
CA THR A 301 22.92 28.77 -31.26
C THR A 301 21.80 27.78 -31.58
N ASN A 302 20.55 28.25 -31.76
CA ASN A 302 19.39 27.36 -31.77
C ASN A 302 19.18 26.63 -33.09
N LEU A 303 19.66 27.20 -34.21
CA LEU A 303 19.37 26.71 -35.55
C LEU A 303 20.65 26.38 -36.35
N VAL A 304 21.61 27.32 -36.43
CA VAL A 304 22.83 27.10 -37.23
C VAL A 304 23.73 26.04 -36.59
N GLY A 305 24.09 26.20 -35.31
CA GLY A 305 24.89 25.23 -34.58
C GLY A 305 24.24 23.84 -34.47
N LEU A 306 22.90 23.80 -34.37
CA LEU A 306 22.12 22.56 -34.44
C LEU A 306 22.28 21.87 -35.80
N ALA A 307 22.15 22.61 -36.91
CA ALA A 307 22.35 22.07 -38.25
C ALA A 307 23.78 21.54 -38.47
N LEU A 308 24.80 22.29 -38.04
CA LEU A 308 26.20 21.90 -38.15
C LEU A 308 26.53 20.63 -37.34
N CYS A 309 26.08 20.54 -36.09
CA CYS A 309 26.24 19.32 -35.29
C CYS A 309 25.54 18.11 -35.92
N SER A 310 24.32 18.29 -36.46
CA SER A 310 23.61 17.21 -37.16
C SER A 310 24.32 16.76 -38.45
N ARG A 311 24.94 17.69 -39.19
CA ARG A 311 25.77 17.37 -40.36
C ARG A 311 26.93 16.46 -39.99
N GLU A 312 27.72 16.80 -38.97
CA GLU A 312 28.88 16.00 -38.56
C GLU A 312 28.50 14.64 -37.96
N ALA A 313 27.39 14.59 -37.19
CA ALA A 313 26.84 13.32 -36.71
C ALA A 313 26.41 12.40 -37.86
N TYR A 314 25.72 12.94 -38.87
CA TYR A 314 25.36 12.17 -40.05
C TYR A 314 26.60 11.67 -40.81
N GLN A 315 27.63 12.50 -41.02
CA GLN A 315 28.86 12.04 -41.70
C GLN A 315 29.56 10.93 -40.89
N SER A 316 29.67 11.07 -39.56
CA SER A 316 30.25 10.06 -38.67
C SER A 316 29.46 8.75 -38.66
N MET A 317 28.13 8.81 -38.65
CA MET A 317 27.27 7.61 -38.71
C MET A 317 27.32 6.93 -40.08
N LYS A 318 27.31 7.73 -41.17
CA LYS A 318 27.35 7.26 -42.56
C LYS A 318 28.69 6.59 -42.90
N LYS A 319 29.82 7.19 -42.51
CA LYS A 319 31.19 6.65 -42.71
C LYS A 319 31.35 5.26 -42.10
N ARG A 320 30.57 4.93 -41.06
CA ARG A 320 30.64 3.69 -40.28
C ARG A 320 29.47 2.73 -40.52
N SER A 321 28.52 3.11 -41.38
CA SER A 321 27.32 2.32 -41.71
C SER A 321 26.50 1.86 -40.50
N VAL A 322 26.32 2.72 -39.49
CA VAL A 322 25.57 2.36 -38.26
C VAL A 322 24.08 2.73 -38.29
N ASP A 323 23.27 1.96 -37.57
CA ASP A 323 21.84 2.21 -37.29
C ASP A 323 21.69 3.32 -36.21
N GLY A 324 22.23 4.51 -36.49
CA GLY A 324 22.32 5.64 -35.55
C GLY A 324 21.04 6.46 -35.36
N HIS A 325 21.04 7.41 -34.41
CA HIS A 325 19.87 8.23 -34.09
C HIS A 325 20.25 9.68 -33.73
N ILE A 326 19.66 10.66 -34.43
CA ILE A 326 19.80 12.09 -34.15
C ILE A 326 18.49 12.61 -33.52
N VAL A 327 18.60 13.36 -32.41
CA VAL A 327 17.45 13.93 -31.69
C VAL A 327 17.64 15.44 -31.59
N HIS A 328 16.66 16.21 -32.01
CA HIS A 328 16.63 17.67 -31.91
C HIS A 328 15.69 18.10 -30.77
N ILE A 329 16.19 18.86 -29.79
CA ILE A 329 15.35 19.44 -28.74
C ILE A 329 14.78 20.76 -29.25
N ASN A 330 13.53 20.67 -29.68
CA ASN A 330 12.72 21.73 -30.23
C ASN A 330 12.00 22.48 -29.08
N SER A 331 10.71 22.80 -29.22
CA SER A 331 9.83 23.37 -28.19
C SER A 331 8.39 23.30 -28.69
N ILE A 332 7.39 23.40 -27.81
CA ILE A 332 6.02 23.76 -28.23
C ILE A 332 5.98 25.09 -29.02
N LEU A 333 6.96 25.98 -28.80
CA LEU A 333 7.11 27.24 -29.55
C LEU A 333 7.65 27.07 -30.97
N GLY A 334 8.04 25.86 -31.38
CA GLY A 334 8.31 25.49 -32.77
C GLY A 334 7.09 25.04 -33.56
N HIS A 335 5.90 25.05 -32.93
CA HIS A 335 4.62 24.61 -33.48
C HIS A 335 3.49 25.65 -33.31
N GLN A 336 3.65 26.62 -32.40
CA GLN A 336 2.74 27.74 -32.17
C GLN A 336 3.50 28.97 -31.64
N VAL A 337 3.04 30.18 -31.96
CA VAL A 337 3.56 31.43 -31.37
C VAL A 337 2.55 31.96 -30.35
N ILE A 338 3.00 32.33 -29.15
CA ILE A 338 2.16 32.89 -28.07
C ILE A 338 2.45 34.40 -27.90
N PRO A 339 1.47 35.22 -27.49
CA PRO A 339 1.61 36.68 -27.40
C PRO A 339 2.39 37.13 -26.15
N MET A 340 3.63 36.65 -25.99
CA MET A 340 4.51 37.01 -24.87
C MET A 340 5.72 37.81 -25.36
N ALA A 341 5.81 39.08 -24.96
CA ALA A 341 6.79 40.05 -25.46
C ALA A 341 8.27 39.67 -25.22
N THR A 342 8.54 38.80 -24.24
CA THR A 342 9.89 38.39 -23.81
C THR A 342 10.48 37.19 -24.57
N LEU A 343 9.87 36.75 -25.69
CA LEU A 343 10.35 35.58 -26.44
C LEU A 343 11.29 35.90 -27.63
N ASN A 344 11.33 37.15 -28.10
CA ASN A 344 12.16 37.59 -29.23
C ASN A 344 12.05 36.63 -30.45
N VAL A 345 13.15 36.36 -31.17
CA VAL A 345 13.22 35.43 -32.30
C VAL A 345 13.24 33.94 -31.90
N TYR A 346 13.13 33.59 -30.61
CA TYR A 346 13.17 32.19 -30.17
C TYR A 346 12.14 31.29 -30.87
N PRO A 347 10.83 31.65 -30.97
CA PRO A 347 9.85 30.82 -31.66
C PRO A 347 10.21 30.62 -33.14
N ALA A 348 10.68 31.67 -33.83
CA ALA A 348 11.11 31.58 -35.22
C ALA A 348 12.27 30.59 -35.40
N THR A 349 13.25 30.56 -34.49
CA THR A 349 14.33 29.55 -34.53
C THR A 349 13.81 28.14 -34.32
N LYS A 350 12.83 27.93 -33.43
CA LYS A 350 12.23 26.62 -33.16
C LYS A 350 11.35 26.13 -34.31
N TYR A 351 10.59 27.00 -34.97
CA TYR A 351 9.94 26.68 -36.25
C TYR A 351 10.97 26.27 -37.32
N GLY A 352 12.12 26.94 -37.35
CA GLY A 352 13.27 26.54 -38.18
C GLY A 352 13.78 25.14 -37.87
N VAL A 353 13.87 24.76 -36.58
CA VAL A 353 14.23 23.39 -36.16
C VAL A 353 13.16 22.38 -36.59
N THR A 354 11.86 22.69 -36.49
CA THR A 354 10.78 21.84 -36.99
C THR A 354 10.96 21.53 -38.48
N ALA A 355 11.16 22.56 -39.31
CA ALA A 355 11.35 22.42 -40.75
C ALA A 355 12.66 21.67 -41.11
N LEU A 356 13.78 22.04 -40.48
CA LEU A 356 15.08 21.38 -40.68
C LEU A 356 15.04 19.89 -40.34
N THR A 357 14.29 19.50 -39.32
CA THR A 357 14.16 18.09 -38.90
C THR A 357 13.49 17.24 -39.98
N GLU A 358 12.42 17.74 -40.62
CA GLU A 358 11.76 17.00 -41.70
C GLU A 358 12.58 17.01 -43.01
N THR A 359 13.26 18.12 -43.32
CA THR A 359 14.23 18.17 -44.45
C THR A 359 15.32 17.11 -44.28
N MET A 360 15.96 17.05 -43.11
CA MET A 360 16.98 16.03 -42.82
C MET A 360 16.40 14.61 -42.90
N ARG A 361 15.16 14.40 -42.43
CA ARG A 361 14.46 13.11 -42.53
C ARG A 361 14.23 12.68 -43.97
N HIS A 362 13.93 13.61 -44.87
CA HIS A 362 13.84 13.36 -46.30
C HIS A 362 15.21 12.99 -46.90
N GLU A 363 16.29 13.69 -46.55
CA GLU A 363 17.65 13.40 -47.00
C GLU A 363 18.14 12.02 -46.54
N LEU A 364 17.97 11.68 -45.27
CA LEU A 364 18.36 10.38 -44.69
C LEU A 364 17.67 9.19 -45.38
N ARG A 365 16.39 9.38 -45.75
CA ARG A 365 15.59 8.41 -46.54
C ARG A 365 16.08 8.30 -47.98
N LEU A 366 16.35 9.43 -48.65
CA LEU A 366 16.87 9.44 -50.03
C LEU A 366 18.29 8.84 -50.11
N ALA A 367 19.08 9.00 -49.06
CA ALA A 367 20.40 8.37 -48.91
C ALA A 367 20.33 6.86 -48.58
N GLY A 368 19.14 6.26 -48.43
CA GLY A 368 18.95 4.84 -48.13
C GLY A 368 19.47 4.41 -46.75
N THR A 369 19.70 5.35 -45.83
CA THR A 369 20.29 5.05 -44.52
C THR A 369 19.23 4.60 -43.52
N LYS A 370 19.67 3.86 -42.49
CA LYS A 370 18.85 3.50 -41.33
C LYS A 370 18.99 4.51 -40.16
N ILE A 371 19.67 5.63 -40.40
CA ILE A 371 19.87 6.66 -39.38
C ILE A 371 18.52 7.35 -39.15
N LYS A 372 18.04 7.35 -37.91
CA LYS A 372 16.74 7.95 -37.55
C LYS A 372 16.94 9.40 -37.11
N VAL A 373 15.96 10.26 -37.39
CA VAL A 373 15.91 11.63 -36.83
C VAL A 373 14.56 11.91 -36.15
N THR A 374 14.60 12.50 -34.96
CA THR A 374 13.43 12.77 -34.10
C THR A 374 13.47 14.20 -33.57
N SER A 375 12.35 14.93 -33.65
CA SER A 375 12.14 16.16 -32.86
C SER A 375 11.56 15.78 -31.50
N VAL A 376 11.92 16.53 -30.46
CA VAL A 376 11.29 16.47 -29.13
C VAL A 376 10.92 17.90 -28.76
N SER A 377 9.65 18.16 -28.47
CA SER A 377 9.08 19.49 -28.24
C SER A 377 8.54 19.65 -26.82
N PRO A 378 9.39 20.02 -25.84
CA PRO A 378 8.95 20.29 -24.48
C PRO A 378 7.98 21.47 -24.37
N GLY A 379 7.10 21.41 -23.37
CA GLY A 379 6.39 22.55 -22.81
C GLY A 379 7.32 23.48 -22.02
N LEU A 380 6.81 24.05 -20.92
CA LEU A 380 7.64 24.82 -19.99
C LEU A 380 8.54 23.86 -19.20
N VAL A 381 9.86 24.08 -19.16
CA VAL A 381 10.82 23.20 -18.45
C VAL A 381 11.75 24.02 -17.55
N ARG A 382 11.92 23.61 -16.30
CA ARG A 382 12.73 24.32 -15.29
C ARG A 382 14.21 24.34 -15.66
N THR A 383 14.64 25.42 -16.31
CA THR A 383 15.97 25.54 -16.92
C THR A 383 16.47 26.98 -16.83
N GLU A 384 17.78 27.19 -17.03
CA GLU A 384 18.43 28.52 -17.05
C GLU A 384 17.93 29.45 -18.19
N ILE A 385 16.99 29.00 -19.02
CA ILE A 385 16.31 29.79 -20.07
C ILE A 385 15.14 30.60 -19.50
N ILE A 386 14.59 30.20 -18.34
CA ILE A 386 13.41 30.84 -17.71
C ILE A 386 13.85 31.79 -16.58
N PRO A 387 13.32 33.03 -16.51
CA PRO A 387 13.58 33.94 -15.39
C PRO A 387 12.89 33.51 -14.09
N ASN A 388 13.59 33.57 -12.96
CA ASN A 388 13.06 33.29 -11.61
C ASN A 388 12.21 34.45 -11.05
N SER A 389 11.19 34.92 -11.77
CA SER A 389 10.39 36.08 -11.34
C SER A 389 8.96 36.11 -11.87
N GLY A 390 7.98 36.31 -10.98
CA GLY A 390 6.58 36.54 -11.32
C GLY A 390 5.80 35.27 -11.71
N ALA A 391 4.59 35.45 -12.24
CA ALA A 391 3.55 34.43 -12.45
C ALA A 391 3.92 33.19 -13.31
N ILE A 392 5.16 33.10 -13.80
CA ILE A 392 5.71 31.91 -14.46
C ILE A 392 6.08 30.84 -13.42
N SER A 393 6.35 31.20 -12.16
CA SER A 393 6.61 30.24 -11.07
C SER A 393 5.43 29.33 -10.75
N ASP A 394 4.21 29.81 -11.04
CA ASP A 394 2.95 29.24 -10.57
C ASP A 394 2.24 28.43 -11.68
N MET A 395 2.92 28.28 -12.83
CA MET A 395 2.47 27.47 -13.97
C MET A 395 3.01 26.03 -13.87
N PRO A 396 2.29 25.01 -14.38
CA PRO A 396 2.82 23.66 -14.48
C PRO A 396 4.08 23.64 -15.34
N ILE A 397 5.17 23.15 -14.75
CA ILE A 397 6.50 23.16 -15.33
C ILE A 397 7.10 21.76 -15.22
N LEU A 398 7.66 21.28 -16.32
CA LEU A 398 8.38 20.01 -16.39
C LEU A 398 9.78 20.18 -15.78
N GLU A 399 10.35 19.11 -15.25
CA GLU A 399 11.75 19.09 -14.82
C GLU A 399 12.65 18.63 -15.98
N PRO A 400 13.96 18.99 -15.99
CA PRO A 400 14.91 18.54 -17.01
C PRO A 400 14.94 17.03 -17.24
N GLU A 401 14.75 16.26 -16.18
CA GLU A 401 14.71 14.80 -16.15
C GLU A 401 13.57 14.22 -17.00
N ASP A 402 12.39 14.87 -17.05
CA ASP A 402 11.25 14.40 -17.85
C ASP A 402 11.60 14.34 -19.35
N ILE A 403 12.41 15.29 -19.80
CA ILE A 403 12.87 15.37 -21.19
C ILE A 403 14.00 14.39 -21.45
N ALA A 404 14.89 14.18 -20.47
CA ALA A 404 15.96 13.17 -20.54
C ALA A 404 15.40 11.73 -20.62
N ASP A 405 14.34 11.43 -19.87
CA ASP A 405 13.62 10.15 -19.97
C ASP A 405 12.84 10.05 -21.29
N GLY A 406 12.25 11.14 -21.79
CA GLY A 406 11.68 11.19 -23.15
C GLY A 406 12.70 10.88 -24.25
N ILE A 407 13.95 11.35 -24.10
CA ILE A 407 15.07 11.00 -24.99
C ILE A 407 15.45 9.51 -24.85
N LEU A 408 15.54 8.97 -23.63
CA LEU A 408 15.79 7.54 -23.42
C LEU A 408 14.69 6.66 -24.03
N TYR A 409 13.42 7.07 -23.96
CA TYR A 409 12.32 6.42 -24.66
C TYR A 409 12.53 6.43 -26.19
N VAL A 410 12.78 7.60 -26.77
CA VAL A 410 13.03 7.75 -28.23
C VAL A 410 14.14 6.82 -28.71
N LEU A 411 15.22 6.70 -27.94
CA LEU A 411 16.32 5.77 -28.22
C LEU A 411 15.93 4.30 -27.99
N GLY A 412 15.20 4.00 -26.91
CA GLY A 412 14.73 2.65 -26.56
C GLY A 412 13.83 1.99 -27.60
N THR A 413 13.27 2.78 -28.53
CA THR A 413 12.51 2.25 -29.67
C THR A 413 13.29 1.19 -30.48
N PRO A 414 12.63 0.13 -30.99
CA PRO A 414 13.25 -0.82 -31.91
C PRO A 414 13.78 -0.14 -33.19
N PRO A 415 14.78 -0.71 -33.89
CA PRO A 415 15.34 -0.10 -35.10
C PRO A 415 14.30 0.23 -36.19
N ARG A 416 13.25 -0.60 -36.32
CA ARG A 416 12.14 -0.42 -37.28
C ARG A 416 11.12 0.69 -36.93
N VAL A 417 11.28 1.39 -35.81
CA VAL A 417 10.33 2.41 -35.32
C VAL A 417 11.02 3.77 -35.31
N GLN A 418 10.50 4.74 -36.07
CA GLN A 418 10.95 6.14 -36.01
C GLN A 418 9.85 7.02 -35.40
N ILE A 419 10.16 7.68 -34.28
CA ILE A 419 9.34 8.76 -33.74
C ILE A 419 9.71 10.03 -34.51
N HIS A 420 8.71 10.70 -35.11
CA HIS A 420 8.94 11.93 -35.86
C HIS A 420 9.04 13.17 -34.96
N GLU A 421 8.15 13.25 -33.98
CA GLU A 421 7.99 14.34 -33.01
C GLU A 421 7.54 13.75 -31.67
N LEU A 422 7.91 14.38 -30.55
CA LEU A 422 7.52 14.02 -29.19
C LEU A 422 7.23 15.29 -28.38
N THR A 423 5.97 15.70 -28.34
CA THR A 423 5.51 16.87 -27.57
C THR A 423 5.13 16.48 -26.15
N ILE A 424 5.58 17.25 -25.14
CA ILE A 424 5.40 16.93 -23.71
C ILE A 424 4.71 18.10 -22.99
N LYS A 425 3.54 17.85 -22.37
CA LYS A 425 2.71 18.77 -21.57
C LYS A 425 1.88 17.96 -20.54
N PRO A 426 1.45 18.54 -19.39
CA PRO A 426 0.63 17.85 -18.38
C PRO A 426 -0.89 18.08 -18.52
N VAL A 427 -1.68 17.00 -18.39
CA VAL A 427 -3.16 16.96 -18.55
C VAL A 427 -3.82 15.99 -17.55
N ALA A 428 -4.97 16.37 -16.98
CA ALA A 428 -5.73 15.59 -16.01
C ALA A 428 -7.18 15.30 -16.44
N VAL A 429 -7.72 14.15 -16.01
CA VAL A 429 -9.12 13.72 -16.15
C VAL A 429 -9.70 13.38 -14.77
N VAL A 430 -10.94 13.78 -14.49
CA VAL A 430 -11.66 13.50 -13.23
C VAL A 430 -13.04 12.91 -13.55
N THR A 431 -13.34 11.70 -13.04
CA THR A 431 -14.64 11.07 -13.23
C THR A 431 -15.65 11.47 -12.15
N GLY A 432 -16.91 11.66 -12.51
CA GLY A 432 -17.97 12.08 -11.57
C GLY A 432 -17.87 13.55 -11.13
N ALA A 433 -17.35 14.43 -11.99
CA ALA A 433 -16.96 15.81 -11.63
C ALA A 433 -18.12 16.75 -11.19
N SER A 434 -19.39 16.39 -11.43
CA SER A 434 -20.54 17.29 -11.26
C SER A 434 -20.94 17.66 -9.82
N SER A 435 -20.31 17.09 -8.80
CA SER A 435 -20.73 17.23 -7.39
C SER A 435 -19.71 16.67 -6.40
N GLY A 436 -19.72 17.18 -5.16
CA GLY A 436 -18.95 16.61 -4.05
C GLY A 436 -17.44 16.60 -4.32
N ILE A 437 -16.77 15.50 -3.94
CA ILE A 437 -15.31 15.32 -4.09
C ILE A 437 -14.84 15.61 -5.52
N GLY A 438 -15.57 15.15 -6.54
CA GLY A 438 -15.25 15.42 -7.95
C GLY A 438 -15.28 16.90 -8.31
N ALA A 439 -16.25 17.66 -7.80
CA ALA A 439 -16.39 19.10 -8.04
C ALA A 439 -15.29 19.92 -7.32
N ALA A 440 -14.93 19.53 -6.09
CA ALA A 440 -13.79 20.11 -5.39
C ALA A 440 -12.47 19.79 -6.12
N THR A 441 -12.30 18.54 -6.57
CA THR A 441 -11.10 18.07 -7.27
C THR A 441 -10.86 18.83 -8.58
N VAL A 442 -11.87 18.98 -9.46
CA VAL A 442 -11.65 19.73 -10.72
C VAL A 442 -11.32 21.20 -10.47
N LYS A 443 -11.91 21.81 -9.43
CA LYS A 443 -11.57 23.18 -9.04
C LYS A 443 -10.17 23.31 -8.43
N ALA A 444 -9.71 22.29 -7.70
CA ALA A 444 -8.37 22.23 -7.13
C ALA A 444 -7.29 22.06 -8.22
N LEU A 445 -7.46 21.10 -9.13
CA LEU A 445 -6.51 20.83 -10.23
C LEU A 445 -6.38 22.01 -11.20
N ALA A 446 -7.49 22.66 -11.58
CA ALA A 446 -7.45 23.84 -12.45
C ALA A 446 -6.78 25.06 -11.79
N LYS A 447 -6.94 25.23 -10.47
CA LYS A 447 -6.21 26.24 -9.67
C LYS A 447 -4.72 25.92 -9.55
N ALA A 448 -4.36 24.64 -9.43
CA ALA A 448 -2.98 24.14 -9.52
C ALA A 448 -2.43 24.13 -10.97
N GLY A 449 -3.11 24.78 -11.92
CA GLY A 449 -2.63 24.99 -13.28
C GLY A 449 -2.89 23.85 -14.27
N MET A 450 -3.40 22.69 -13.83
CA MET A 450 -3.58 21.54 -14.72
C MET A 450 -4.74 21.74 -15.69
N ILE A 451 -4.53 21.40 -16.97
CA ILE A 451 -5.61 21.25 -17.96
C ILE A 451 -6.46 20.06 -17.50
N THR A 452 -7.71 20.31 -17.13
CA THR A 452 -8.53 19.42 -16.31
C THR A 452 -9.86 19.12 -17.00
N PHE A 453 -10.08 17.84 -17.32
CA PHE A 453 -11.31 17.34 -17.92
C PHE A 453 -12.25 16.76 -16.86
N GLY A 454 -13.40 17.41 -16.63
CA GLY A 454 -14.44 16.92 -15.73
C GLY A 454 -15.47 16.07 -16.46
N LEU A 455 -15.40 14.74 -16.29
CA LEU A 455 -16.35 13.80 -16.89
C LEU A 455 -17.59 13.66 -16.01
N ALA A 456 -18.78 13.93 -16.55
CA ALA A 456 -20.04 13.75 -15.83
C ALA A 456 -21.25 13.55 -16.75
N ARG A 457 -22.29 12.89 -16.23
CA ARG A 457 -23.61 12.77 -16.89
C ARG A 457 -24.36 14.11 -16.94
N ARG A 458 -24.21 14.87 -15.83
CA ARG A 458 -24.65 16.25 -15.62
C ARG A 458 -23.50 17.19 -15.98
N VAL A 459 -23.33 17.44 -17.28
CA VAL A 459 -22.19 18.21 -17.83
C VAL A 459 -22.34 19.70 -17.55
N GLU A 460 -23.58 20.19 -17.56
CA GLU A 460 -23.98 21.56 -17.21
C GLU A 460 -23.46 21.99 -15.84
N ARG A 461 -23.58 21.11 -14.83
CA ARG A 461 -23.02 21.34 -13.49
C ARG A 461 -21.51 21.47 -13.43
N VAL A 462 -20.78 20.94 -14.41
CA VAL A 462 -19.30 21.06 -14.46
C VAL A 462 -18.89 22.38 -15.13
N GLU A 463 -19.68 22.89 -16.07
CA GLU A 463 -19.51 24.24 -16.62
C GLU A 463 -19.85 25.31 -15.57
N GLU A 464 -20.90 25.12 -14.74
CA GLU A 464 -21.24 26.00 -13.61
C GLU A 464 -20.06 26.23 -12.65
N LEU A 465 -19.22 25.22 -12.41
CA LEU A 465 -18.04 25.32 -11.52
C LEU A 465 -16.98 26.33 -11.99
N LYS A 466 -17.02 26.77 -13.26
CA LYS A 466 -16.10 27.80 -13.77
C LYS A 466 -16.36 29.17 -13.16
N ALA A 467 -17.57 29.45 -12.68
CA ALA A 467 -17.86 30.71 -12.00
C ALA A 467 -16.95 30.90 -10.77
N ASP A 468 -16.74 29.84 -9.99
CA ASP A 468 -15.92 29.76 -8.77
C ASP A 468 -14.40 29.85 -9.01
N LEU A 469 -13.95 29.88 -10.28
CA LEU A 469 -12.53 29.85 -10.65
C LEU A 469 -11.99 31.25 -11.00
N PRO A 470 -10.74 31.56 -10.62
CA PRO A 470 -9.98 32.65 -11.23
C PRO A 470 -9.92 32.51 -12.75
N GLU A 471 -9.80 33.62 -13.47
CA GLU A 471 -9.89 33.69 -14.93
C GLU A 471 -8.95 32.70 -15.63
N GLU A 472 -7.66 32.68 -15.27
CA GLU A 472 -6.67 31.72 -15.78
C GLU A 472 -7.03 30.24 -15.55
N ALA A 473 -7.79 29.93 -14.50
CA ALA A 473 -8.21 28.57 -14.17
C ALA A 473 -9.51 28.17 -14.90
N ARG A 474 -10.30 29.14 -15.41
CA ARG A 474 -11.53 28.86 -16.19
C ARG A 474 -11.22 28.21 -17.52
N GLU A 475 -10.22 28.71 -18.22
CA GLU A 475 -9.78 28.16 -19.52
C GLU A 475 -9.20 26.75 -19.37
N ARG A 476 -8.63 26.43 -18.21
CA ARG A 476 -8.05 25.12 -17.89
C ARG A 476 -9.08 24.04 -17.56
N LEU A 477 -10.37 24.38 -17.35
CA LEU A 477 -11.42 23.42 -17.05
C LEU A 477 -12.28 23.11 -18.30
N HIS A 478 -12.45 21.82 -18.60
CA HIS A 478 -13.29 21.35 -19.71
C HIS A 478 -14.32 20.35 -19.21
N ALA A 479 -15.61 20.67 -19.30
CA ALA A 479 -16.68 19.71 -19.02
C ALA A 479 -16.86 18.75 -20.21
N VAL A 480 -17.06 17.47 -19.91
CA VAL A 480 -17.37 16.45 -20.93
C VAL A 480 -18.53 15.57 -20.46
N LYS A 481 -19.52 15.40 -21.32
CA LYS A 481 -20.64 14.50 -21.07
C LYS A 481 -20.18 13.05 -21.20
N CYS A 482 -20.30 12.27 -20.13
CA CYS A 482 -19.88 10.88 -20.08
C CYS A 482 -20.62 10.13 -18.95
N ASP A 483 -21.26 9.01 -19.28
CA ASP A 483 -21.71 8.00 -18.31
C ASP A 483 -20.68 6.86 -18.22
N VAL A 484 -20.01 6.73 -17.07
CA VAL A 484 -18.97 5.72 -16.86
C VAL A 484 -19.49 4.28 -16.84
N THR A 485 -20.81 4.05 -16.82
CA THR A 485 -21.39 2.71 -17.03
C THR A 485 -21.29 2.24 -18.49
N LYS A 486 -21.02 3.17 -19.42
CA LYS A 486 -20.94 2.95 -20.87
C LYS A 486 -19.51 3.06 -21.39
N GLU A 487 -19.02 1.99 -22.02
CA GLU A 487 -17.71 2.01 -22.67
C GLU A 487 -17.64 3.00 -23.85
N GLU A 488 -18.73 3.17 -24.60
CA GLU A 488 -18.83 4.14 -25.70
C GLU A 488 -18.55 5.60 -25.26
N ASP A 489 -19.12 6.02 -24.13
CA ASP A 489 -18.95 7.35 -23.53
C ASP A 489 -17.53 7.54 -22.99
N ILE A 490 -16.94 6.50 -22.36
CA ILE A 490 -15.55 6.53 -21.89
C ILE A 490 -14.59 6.68 -23.08
N LEU A 491 -14.71 5.81 -24.10
CA LEU A 491 -13.86 5.86 -25.29
C LEU A 491 -14.01 7.19 -26.05
N ALA A 492 -15.21 7.76 -26.11
CA ALA A 492 -15.43 9.09 -26.69
C ALA A 492 -14.76 10.21 -25.86
N ALA A 493 -14.86 10.16 -24.54
CA ALA A 493 -14.21 11.13 -23.65
C ALA A 493 -12.68 11.07 -23.75
N PHE A 494 -12.07 9.87 -23.72
CA PHE A 494 -10.62 9.73 -23.82
C PHE A 494 -10.08 10.11 -25.21
N ARG A 495 -10.80 9.80 -26.30
CA ARG A 495 -10.45 10.32 -27.64
C ARG A 495 -10.47 11.85 -27.68
N LEU A 496 -11.49 12.49 -27.10
CA LEU A 496 -11.59 13.96 -27.07
C LEU A 496 -10.42 14.63 -26.32
N VAL A 497 -9.84 13.98 -25.31
CA VAL A 497 -8.64 14.47 -24.63
C VAL A 497 -7.39 14.25 -25.49
N GLU A 498 -7.25 13.09 -26.13
CA GLU A 498 -6.14 12.81 -27.06
C GLU A 498 -6.15 13.78 -28.26
N GLU A 499 -7.30 14.01 -28.88
CA GLU A 499 -7.49 14.92 -30.02
C GLU A 499 -7.16 16.38 -29.69
N LYS A 500 -7.45 16.85 -28.46
CA LYS A 500 -7.26 18.25 -28.06
C LYS A 500 -5.91 18.54 -27.40
N PHE A 501 -5.40 17.63 -26.59
CA PHE A 501 -4.21 17.87 -25.74
C PHE A 501 -3.17 16.75 -25.79
N GLY A 502 -3.37 15.73 -26.64
CA GLY A 502 -2.40 14.68 -26.89
C GLY A 502 -2.49 13.48 -25.94
N GLY A 503 -3.24 13.55 -24.83
CA GLY A 503 -3.49 12.43 -23.93
C GLY A 503 -3.78 12.82 -22.49
N VAL A 504 -3.81 11.82 -21.60
CA VAL A 504 -4.13 11.92 -20.17
C VAL A 504 -2.92 11.48 -19.34
N ASP A 505 -2.39 12.38 -18.50
CA ASP A 505 -1.25 12.12 -17.61
C ASP A 505 -1.70 11.77 -16.18
N VAL A 506 -2.81 12.37 -15.73
CA VAL A 506 -3.45 12.09 -14.44
C VAL A 506 -4.90 11.66 -14.62
N LEU A 507 -5.31 10.57 -13.97
CA LEU A 507 -6.72 10.17 -13.86
C LEU A 507 -7.12 10.12 -12.39
N ILE A 508 -8.17 10.87 -12.03
CA ILE A 508 -8.87 10.74 -10.75
C ILE A 508 -10.17 9.98 -10.97
N ASN A 509 -10.19 8.70 -10.60
CA ASN A 509 -11.39 7.88 -10.57
C ASN A 509 -12.20 8.16 -9.31
N ASN A 510 -13.09 9.14 -9.40
CA ASN A 510 -13.98 9.58 -8.33
C ASN A 510 -15.45 9.16 -8.52
N ALA A 511 -15.86 8.76 -9.73
CA ALA A 511 -17.22 8.33 -10.00
C ALA A 511 -17.64 7.14 -9.11
N GLY A 512 -18.80 7.25 -8.47
CA GLY A 512 -19.38 6.20 -7.66
C GLY A 512 -20.75 6.58 -7.12
N VAL A 513 -21.53 5.56 -6.73
CA VAL A 513 -22.86 5.68 -6.13
C VAL A 513 -23.05 4.66 -5.01
N ALA A 514 -23.98 4.96 -4.11
CA ALA A 514 -24.63 3.97 -3.26
C ALA A 514 -26.15 4.01 -3.53
N ARG A 515 -26.87 2.95 -3.17
CA ARG A 515 -28.34 2.86 -3.18
C ARG A 515 -28.78 2.56 -1.75
N ASP A 516 -29.53 3.47 -1.14
CA ASP A 516 -29.86 3.46 0.29
C ASP A 516 -31.23 2.86 0.62
N SER A 517 -32.00 2.46 -0.40
CA SER A 517 -33.38 1.97 -0.31
C SER A 517 -33.56 0.47 -0.07
N VAL A 518 -32.56 -0.38 -0.41
CA VAL A 518 -32.65 -1.85 -0.39
C VAL A 518 -31.33 -2.47 0.07
N GLY A 519 -31.38 -3.51 0.91
CA GLY A 519 -30.23 -4.33 1.30
C GLY A 519 -29.87 -5.41 0.26
N VAL A 520 -28.82 -6.18 0.52
CA VAL A 520 -28.38 -7.30 -0.34
C VAL A 520 -29.45 -8.39 -0.41
N LEU A 521 -30.05 -8.72 0.74
CA LEU A 521 -30.98 -9.83 0.90
C LEU A 521 -32.43 -9.50 0.49
N ASP A 522 -32.72 -8.24 0.13
CA ASP A 522 -34.06 -7.79 -0.23
C ASP A 522 -34.44 -8.21 -1.66
N ALA A 523 -35.65 -8.74 -1.85
CA ALA A 523 -36.12 -9.21 -3.16
C ALA A 523 -36.29 -8.07 -4.17
N ASN A 524 -36.16 -8.38 -5.47
CA ASN A 524 -36.30 -7.46 -6.60
C ASN A 524 -35.30 -6.28 -6.64
N ASN A 525 -34.14 -6.40 -5.99
CA ASN A 525 -33.09 -5.37 -5.89
C ASN A 525 -32.01 -5.41 -7.00
N THR A 526 -32.21 -6.18 -8.08
CA THR A 526 -31.13 -6.53 -9.02
C THR A 526 -30.61 -5.34 -9.82
N GLN A 527 -31.47 -4.38 -10.16
CA GLN A 527 -31.01 -3.19 -10.89
C GLN A 527 -30.20 -2.27 -9.97
N GLU A 528 -30.57 -2.14 -8.70
CA GLU A 528 -29.82 -1.38 -7.69
C GLU A 528 -28.45 -2.03 -7.41
N LEU A 529 -28.39 -3.37 -7.36
CA LEU A 529 -27.12 -4.11 -7.29
C LEU A 529 -26.24 -3.82 -8.52
N ARG A 530 -26.82 -3.93 -9.73
CA ARG A 530 -26.11 -3.73 -11.00
C ARG A 530 -25.61 -2.28 -11.13
N ASP A 531 -26.45 -1.28 -10.87
CA ASP A 531 -26.09 0.15 -10.90
C ASP A 531 -24.82 0.46 -10.09
N VAL A 532 -24.72 -0.09 -8.88
CA VAL A 532 -23.60 0.12 -7.96
C VAL A 532 -22.34 -0.59 -8.47
N ILE A 533 -22.46 -1.81 -8.99
CA ILE A 533 -21.33 -2.57 -9.56
C ILE A 533 -20.81 -1.92 -10.85
N ASP A 534 -21.71 -1.59 -11.79
CA ASP A 534 -21.36 -0.96 -13.07
C ASP A 534 -20.71 0.41 -12.89
N THR A 535 -21.23 1.24 -11.97
CA THR A 535 -20.65 2.57 -11.72
C THR A 535 -19.32 2.48 -10.95
N ASN A 536 -19.28 1.72 -9.85
CA ASN A 536 -18.16 1.77 -8.91
C ASN A 536 -16.96 0.91 -9.36
N LEU A 537 -17.22 -0.22 -10.02
CA LEU A 537 -16.18 -1.20 -10.36
C LEU A 537 -15.90 -1.26 -11.86
N VAL A 538 -16.92 -1.46 -12.70
CA VAL A 538 -16.73 -1.61 -14.15
C VAL A 538 -16.27 -0.29 -14.77
N GLY A 539 -16.98 0.81 -14.54
CA GLY A 539 -16.61 2.13 -15.06
C GLY A 539 -15.25 2.64 -14.55
N LEU A 540 -14.90 2.32 -13.31
CA LEU A 540 -13.59 2.63 -12.74
C LEU A 540 -12.47 1.83 -13.43
N ALA A 541 -12.66 0.53 -13.64
CA ALA A 541 -11.70 -0.32 -14.34
C ALA A 541 -11.50 0.12 -15.80
N LEU A 542 -12.59 0.44 -16.51
CA LEU A 542 -12.55 0.93 -17.89
C LEU A 542 -11.85 2.30 -18.01
N CYS A 543 -12.18 3.28 -17.16
CA CYS A 543 -11.46 4.56 -17.13
C CYS A 543 -9.96 4.35 -16.84
N SER A 544 -9.62 3.47 -15.89
CA SER A 544 -8.23 3.11 -15.58
C SER A 544 -7.50 2.48 -16.76
N ARG A 545 -8.17 1.60 -17.50
CA ARG A 545 -7.64 0.97 -18.72
C ARG A 545 -7.34 2.03 -19.78
N GLU A 546 -8.28 2.93 -20.08
CA GLU A 546 -8.07 3.96 -21.11
C GLU A 546 -7.01 5.00 -20.71
N ALA A 547 -6.93 5.40 -19.43
CA ALA A 547 -5.83 6.24 -18.95
C ALA A 547 -4.48 5.52 -19.08
N TYR A 548 -4.39 4.24 -18.73
CA TYR A 548 -3.19 3.45 -18.94
C TYR A 548 -2.83 3.32 -20.42
N GLN A 549 -3.79 3.04 -21.32
CA GLN A 549 -3.51 2.97 -22.76
C GLN A 549 -3.03 4.34 -23.29
N SER A 550 -3.61 5.45 -22.84
CA SER A 550 -3.12 6.81 -23.09
C SER A 550 -1.68 7.02 -22.63
N LEU A 551 -1.36 6.69 -21.36
CA LEU A 551 -0.02 6.82 -20.79
C LEU A 551 1.00 5.95 -21.54
N ARG A 552 0.66 4.67 -21.76
CA ARG A 552 1.47 3.65 -22.43
C ARG A 552 1.66 3.91 -23.92
N LYS A 553 0.70 4.53 -24.61
CA LYS A 553 0.84 4.93 -26.03
C LYS A 553 1.85 6.06 -26.20
N ARG A 554 1.96 6.92 -25.19
CA ARG A 554 2.85 8.10 -25.17
C ARG A 554 4.20 7.82 -24.50
N LEU A 555 4.27 6.76 -23.68
CA LEU A 555 5.40 6.34 -22.85
C LEU A 555 5.92 7.45 -21.94
N VAL A 556 4.97 8.17 -21.34
CA VAL A 556 5.20 9.14 -20.26
C VAL A 556 4.88 8.53 -18.90
N ASP A 557 5.45 9.11 -17.85
CA ASP A 557 5.01 8.86 -16.49
C ASP A 557 3.67 9.55 -16.21
N GLY A 558 2.97 9.11 -15.16
CA GLY A 558 1.65 9.62 -14.83
C GLY A 558 1.08 9.00 -13.56
N HIS A 559 -0.14 9.40 -13.20
CA HIS A 559 -0.74 9.04 -11.90
C HIS A 559 -2.22 8.69 -12.03
N ILE A 560 -2.58 7.45 -11.68
CA ILE A 560 -3.98 7.03 -11.53
C ILE A 560 -4.34 7.01 -10.05
N VAL A 561 -5.34 7.79 -9.65
CA VAL A 561 -5.83 7.90 -8.26
C VAL A 561 -7.25 7.37 -8.18
N HIS A 562 -7.47 6.37 -7.35
CA HIS A 562 -8.80 5.80 -7.09
C HIS A 562 -9.39 6.37 -5.80
N ILE A 563 -10.60 6.91 -5.85
CA ILE A 563 -11.34 7.30 -4.64
C ILE A 563 -12.11 6.08 -4.14
N ASN A 564 -11.52 5.42 -3.15
CA ASN A 564 -12.04 4.26 -2.48
C ASN A 564 -13.00 4.70 -1.35
N SER A 565 -12.88 4.15 -0.13
CA SER A 565 -13.61 4.53 1.08
C SER A 565 -13.02 3.76 2.25
N VAL A 566 -13.21 4.23 3.48
CA VAL A 566 -12.98 3.42 4.69
C VAL A 566 -13.79 2.11 4.70
N LEU A 567 -14.89 2.06 3.94
CA LEU A 567 -15.71 0.87 3.72
C LEU A 567 -15.11 -0.12 2.70
N GLY A 568 -14.00 0.22 2.04
CA GLY A 568 -13.16 -0.70 1.26
C GLY A 568 -12.15 -1.49 2.10
N HIS A 569 -12.12 -1.25 3.42
CA HIS A 569 -11.21 -1.87 4.39
C HIS A 569 -11.93 -2.43 5.63
N LYS A 570 -13.19 -2.02 5.90
CA LYS A 570 -14.02 -2.55 6.99
C LYS A 570 -15.51 -2.44 6.66
N VAL A 571 -16.24 -3.56 6.71
CA VAL A 571 -17.71 -3.57 6.65
C VAL A 571 -18.29 -3.06 7.98
N ILE A 572 -19.47 -2.42 7.91
CA ILE A 572 -20.23 -1.95 9.08
C ILE A 572 -21.68 -2.49 9.00
N PRO A 573 -22.36 -2.73 10.14
CA PRO A 573 -23.74 -3.23 10.16
C PRO A 573 -24.75 -2.15 9.74
N ALA A 574 -24.87 -1.91 8.44
CA ALA A 574 -25.79 -0.94 7.84
C ALA A 574 -26.43 -1.50 6.56
N ARG A 575 -27.64 -2.06 6.69
CA ARG A 575 -28.43 -2.63 5.57
C ARG A 575 -28.64 -1.65 4.40
N THR A 576 -28.68 -0.35 4.67
CA THR A 576 -28.81 0.73 3.66
C THR A 576 -27.54 1.00 2.84
N LEU A 577 -26.54 0.10 2.86
CA LEU A 577 -25.34 0.21 2.03
C LEU A 577 -25.23 -0.91 0.98
N ASN A 578 -26.00 -1.99 1.10
CA ASN A 578 -26.10 -3.04 0.09
C ASN A 578 -24.70 -3.55 -0.37
N VAL A 579 -24.48 -3.72 -1.67
CA VAL A 579 -23.21 -4.16 -2.28
C VAL A 579 -22.11 -3.07 -2.30
N TYR A 580 -22.36 -1.85 -1.78
CA TYR A 580 -21.37 -0.77 -1.79
C TYR A 580 -20.03 -1.15 -1.12
N PRO A 581 -19.98 -1.74 0.10
CA PRO A 581 -18.73 -2.18 0.72
C PRO A 581 -17.99 -3.21 -0.15
N ALA A 582 -18.72 -4.15 -0.76
CA ALA A 582 -18.13 -5.14 -1.67
C ALA A 582 -17.48 -4.49 -2.91
N THR A 583 -18.11 -3.47 -3.52
CA THR A 583 -17.46 -2.72 -4.62
C THR A 583 -16.21 -1.96 -4.16
N LYS A 584 -16.16 -1.48 -2.91
CA LYS A 584 -15.01 -0.75 -2.37
C LYS A 584 -13.87 -1.69 -1.97
N TYR A 585 -14.16 -2.89 -1.45
CA TYR A 585 -13.16 -3.96 -1.28
C TYR A 585 -12.58 -4.40 -2.64
N ALA A 586 -13.42 -4.49 -3.68
CA ALA A 586 -12.96 -4.75 -5.04
C ALA A 586 -11.99 -3.65 -5.54
N ILE A 587 -12.31 -2.37 -5.31
CA ILE A 587 -11.43 -1.23 -5.66
C ILE A 587 -10.08 -1.34 -4.94
N THR A 588 -10.04 -1.73 -3.65
CA THR A 588 -8.78 -1.98 -2.93
C THR A 588 -7.89 -2.97 -3.69
N ALA A 589 -8.40 -4.17 -3.98
CA ALA A 589 -7.63 -5.21 -4.66
C ALA A 589 -7.36 -4.93 -6.15
N LEU A 590 -8.25 -4.22 -6.84
CA LEU A 590 -8.03 -3.76 -8.21
C LEU A 590 -6.87 -2.76 -8.27
N THR A 591 -6.77 -1.86 -7.30
CA THR A 591 -5.67 -0.89 -7.17
C THR A 591 -4.33 -1.59 -6.94
N ASP A 592 -4.29 -2.60 -6.06
CA ASP A 592 -3.11 -3.44 -5.86
C ASP A 592 -2.74 -4.27 -7.10
N THR A 593 -3.73 -4.85 -7.79
CA THR A 593 -3.53 -5.62 -9.03
C THR A 593 -2.93 -4.73 -10.12
N MET A 594 -3.48 -3.53 -10.32
CA MET A 594 -2.92 -2.54 -11.24
C MET A 594 -1.49 -2.13 -10.85
N ARG A 595 -1.20 -1.86 -9.56
CA ARG A 595 0.19 -1.58 -9.11
C ARG A 595 1.16 -2.71 -9.47
N HIS A 596 0.72 -3.96 -9.38
CA HIS A 596 1.51 -5.10 -9.81
C HIS A 596 1.66 -5.19 -11.34
N GLU A 597 0.60 -4.97 -12.12
CA GLU A 597 0.69 -4.91 -13.58
C GLU A 597 1.62 -3.78 -14.07
N MET A 598 1.54 -2.56 -13.51
CA MET A 598 2.46 -1.44 -13.81
C MET A 598 3.93 -1.81 -13.53
N THR A 599 4.18 -2.51 -12.42
CA THR A 599 5.52 -2.98 -12.01
C THR A 599 6.06 -4.04 -12.95
N LEU A 600 5.23 -5.03 -13.34
CA LEU A 600 5.58 -6.09 -14.29
C LEU A 600 5.76 -5.54 -15.72
N ALA A 601 5.00 -4.52 -16.11
CA ALA A 601 5.14 -3.82 -17.39
C ALA A 601 6.37 -2.88 -17.43
N GLY A 602 7.09 -2.69 -16.32
CA GLY A 602 8.30 -1.87 -16.28
C GLY A 602 8.05 -0.37 -16.45
N THR A 603 6.84 0.12 -16.17
CA THR A 603 6.52 1.57 -16.19
C THR A 603 6.95 2.25 -14.87
N LYS A 604 6.79 3.58 -14.75
CA LYS A 604 6.81 4.27 -13.45
C LYS A 604 5.44 4.91 -13.12
N ILE A 605 4.37 4.52 -13.82
CA ILE A 605 3.02 5.05 -13.61
C ILE A 605 2.61 4.79 -12.16
N LYS A 606 2.40 5.86 -11.39
CA LYS A 606 1.97 5.79 -9.99
C LYS A 606 0.49 5.41 -9.94
N VAL A 607 0.13 4.48 -9.06
CA VAL A 607 -1.28 4.14 -8.79
C VAL A 607 -1.55 4.20 -7.29
N SER A 608 -2.49 5.06 -6.89
CA SER A 608 -2.80 5.37 -5.49
C SER A 608 -4.28 5.16 -5.19
N SER A 609 -4.60 4.76 -3.95
CA SER A 609 -5.96 4.79 -3.43
C SER A 609 -6.09 5.84 -2.32
N ILE A 610 -7.21 6.54 -2.29
CA ILE A 610 -7.59 7.46 -1.22
C ILE A 610 -8.90 6.94 -0.63
N SER A 611 -8.95 6.76 0.69
CA SER A 611 -10.11 6.23 1.41
C SER A 611 -10.73 7.26 2.34
N PRO A 612 -11.75 8.01 1.88
CA PRO A 612 -12.50 8.91 2.73
C PRO A 612 -13.40 8.16 3.73
N GLY A 613 -13.56 8.75 4.92
CA GLY A 613 -14.66 8.52 5.84
C GLY A 613 -15.96 9.19 5.36
N LEU A 614 -16.74 9.71 6.30
CA LEU A 614 -17.96 10.45 5.97
C LEU A 614 -17.61 11.83 5.38
N VAL A 615 -17.99 12.09 4.11
CA VAL A 615 -17.74 13.36 3.39
C VAL A 615 -19.04 13.95 2.87
N ARG A 616 -19.28 15.25 3.08
CA ARG A 616 -20.51 15.95 2.68
C ARG A 616 -20.74 15.92 1.17
N THR A 617 -21.56 14.98 0.73
CA THR A 617 -21.79 14.64 -0.69
C THR A 617 -23.24 14.21 -0.92
N GLU A 618 -23.68 14.17 -2.19
CA GLU A 618 -25.04 13.71 -2.57
C GLU A 618 -25.30 12.22 -2.22
N ILE A 619 -24.27 11.46 -1.83
CA ILE A 619 -24.35 10.03 -1.45
C ILE A 619 -24.88 9.84 -0.02
N ILE A 620 -24.84 10.88 0.83
CA ILE A 620 -25.26 10.77 2.24
C ILE A 620 -26.78 11.00 2.38
N PRO A 621 -27.54 10.08 3.01
CA PRO A 621 -28.95 10.29 3.29
C PRO A 621 -29.21 11.53 4.16
N LYS A 622 -30.26 12.29 3.86
CA LYS A 622 -30.65 13.53 4.58
C LYS A 622 -31.24 13.27 5.99
N ALA A 623 -30.87 12.18 6.64
CA ALA A 623 -31.40 11.79 7.95
C ALA A 623 -30.89 12.72 9.06
N ALA A 624 -31.79 13.19 9.93
CA ALA A 624 -31.49 14.15 11.00
C ALA A 624 -30.45 13.65 12.02
N MET A 625 -30.21 12.34 12.10
CA MET A 625 -29.16 11.73 12.93
C MET A 625 -27.75 11.95 12.35
N ILE A 626 -27.61 11.92 11.02
CA ILE A 626 -26.31 12.11 10.33
C ILE A 626 -25.88 13.58 10.37
N ALA A 627 -26.85 14.51 10.37
CA ALA A 627 -26.60 15.95 10.53
C ALA A 627 -25.93 16.34 11.87
N LYS A 628 -25.81 15.42 12.83
CA LYS A 628 -25.11 15.60 14.12
C LYS A 628 -23.79 14.83 14.22
N MET A 629 -23.32 14.20 13.13
CA MET A 629 -22.05 13.49 13.09
C MET A 629 -20.93 14.39 12.56
N PRO A 630 -19.69 14.26 13.06
CA PRO A 630 -18.52 14.85 12.41
C PRO A 630 -18.37 14.34 10.98
N ILE A 631 -18.06 15.26 10.07
CA ILE A 631 -18.08 15.04 8.63
C ILE A 631 -16.99 15.88 7.97
N LEU A 632 -16.36 15.33 6.93
CA LEU A 632 -15.38 16.04 6.09
C LEU A 632 -16.10 16.86 5.02
N GLU A 633 -15.49 17.95 4.58
CA GLU A 633 -15.92 18.65 3.37
C GLU A 633 -15.22 18.06 2.13
N PRO A 634 -15.81 18.17 0.92
CA PRO A 634 -15.19 17.70 -0.32
C PRO A 634 -13.75 18.19 -0.57
N GLU A 635 -13.47 19.43 -0.16
CA GLU A 635 -12.17 20.09 -0.24
C GLU A 635 -11.10 19.35 0.59
N ASP A 636 -11.46 18.77 1.75
CA ASP A 636 -10.54 17.98 2.59
C ASP A 636 -10.00 16.73 1.85
N ILE A 637 -10.71 16.28 0.80
CA ILE A 637 -10.28 15.17 -0.06
C ILE A 637 -9.53 15.68 -1.30
N ALA A 638 -9.92 16.84 -1.85
CA ALA A 638 -9.22 17.48 -2.96
C ALA A 638 -7.77 17.87 -2.59
N ASP A 639 -7.56 18.38 -1.37
CA ASP A 639 -6.23 18.66 -0.82
C ASP A 639 -5.40 17.38 -0.65
N GLY A 640 -6.05 16.26 -0.29
CA GLY A 640 -5.44 14.93 -0.26
C GLY A 640 -5.01 14.42 -1.63
N ILE A 641 -5.80 14.70 -2.68
CA ILE A 641 -5.44 14.39 -4.07
C ILE A 641 -4.24 15.24 -4.51
N LEU A 642 -4.26 16.56 -4.25
CA LEU A 642 -3.12 17.44 -4.58
C LEU A 642 -1.83 17.00 -3.89
N TYR A 643 -1.87 16.62 -2.61
CA TYR A 643 -0.72 16.07 -1.91
C TYR A 643 -0.20 14.77 -2.55
N VAL A 644 -1.09 13.83 -2.88
CA VAL A 644 -0.72 12.56 -3.54
C VAL A 644 -0.03 12.80 -4.89
N LEU A 645 -0.56 13.72 -5.71
CA LEU A 645 0.01 14.09 -7.01
C LEU A 645 1.34 14.83 -6.87
N GLY A 646 1.44 15.77 -5.92
CA GLY A 646 2.65 16.56 -5.65
C GLY A 646 3.82 15.79 -5.03
N THR A 647 3.67 14.48 -4.79
CA THR A 647 4.79 13.66 -4.30
C THR A 647 5.91 13.51 -5.34
N PRO A 648 7.20 13.56 -4.93
CA PRO A 648 8.33 13.45 -5.86
C PRO A 648 8.28 12.18 -6.73
N PRO A 649 8.92 12.15 -7.91
CA PRO A 649 8.86 11.00 -8.82
C PRO A 649 9.28 9.65 -8.22
N ARG A 650 10.19 9.64 -7.22
CA ARG A 650 10.61 8.42 -6.50
C ARG A 650 9.56 7.87 -5.52
N VAL A 651 8.60 8.69 -5.10
CA VAL A 651 7.65 8.43 -4.01
C VAL A 651 6.29 8.05 -4.57
N GLN A 652 5.74 6.92 -4.11
CA GLN A 652 4.35 6.53 -4.34
C GLN A 652 3.60 6.42 -3.02
N ILE A 653 2.57 7.26 -2.85
CA ILE A 653 1.53 7.02 -1.84
C ILE A 653 0.71 5.82 -2.30
N VAL A 654 0.63 4.80 -1.47
CA VAL A 654 -0.11 3.56 -1.75
C VAL A 654 -1.59 3.73 -1.39
N GLU A 655 -1.81 4.22 -0.17
CA GLU A 655 -3.10 4.41 0.47
C GLU A 655 -3.04 5.66 1.35
N LEU A 656 -4.05 6.53 1.25
CA LEU A 656 -4.26 7.68 2.11
C LEU A 656 -5.67 7.62 2.72
N THR A 657 -5.78 7.35 4.01
CA THR A 657 -7.08 7.22 4.70
C THR A 657 -7.41 8.47 5.51
N ILE A 658 -8.50 9.16 5.15
CA ILE A 658 -8.90 10.47 5.69
C ILE A 658 -10.22 10.35 6.44
N LYS A 659 -10.28 10.78 7.70
CA LYS A 659 -11.50 10.77 8.54
C LYS A 659 -11.74 12.11 9.25
N PRO A 660 -12.99 12.44 9.61
CA PRO A 660 -13.28 13.55 10.51
C PRO A 660 -12.87 13.21 11.96
N VAL A 661 -12.45 14.22 12.72
CA VAL A 661 -12.15 14.08 14.17
C VAL A 661 -13.43 13.84 14.97
N GLY A 662 -13.39 12.94 15.96
CA GLY A 662 -14.46 12.77 16.95
C GLY A 662 -15.65 11.88 16.54
N GLU A 663 -15.47 10.96 15.58
CA GLU A 663 -16.52 10.14 14.94
C GLU A 663 -17.27 9.15 15.89
N MET A 664 -18.00 9.64 16.91
CA MET A 664 -19.22 9.02 17.45
C MET A 664 -20.05 10.04 18.28
N LEU A 665 -21.37 9.98 18.10
CA LEU A 665 -22.44 10.64 18.87
C LEU A 665 -22.07 11.78 19.87
N GLY A 666 -22.43 13.02 19.52
CA GLY A 666 -23.02 13.95 20.49
C GLY A 666 -22.28 15.23 20.86
N ILE A 667 -21.16 15.59 20.20
CA ILE A 667 -20.40 16.82 20.51
C ILE A 667 -20.59 17.87 19.41
N HIS A 668 -20.94 19.10 19.80
CA HIS A 668 -21.04 20.25 18.90
C HIS A 668 -19.64 20.76 18.49
N THR A 669 -19.42 20.96 17.20
CA THR A 669 -18.22 21.64 16.66
C THR A 669 -18.57 23.01 16.12
N THR A 670 -17.93 24.07 16.65
CA THR A 670 -17.93 25.40 16.03
C THR A 670 -17.12 25.41 14.73
N PRO A 671 -17.41 26.32 13.79
CA PRO A 671 -16.61 26.48 12.58
C PRO A 671 -15.22 27.04 12.92
N PHE A 672 -14.17 26.41 12.38
CA PHE A 672 -12.79 26.89 12.47
C PHE A 672 -12.37 27.54 11.14
N ALA A 673 -11.64 28.66 11.22
CA ALA A 673 -11.09 29.32 10.05
C ALA A 673 -9.95 28.49 9.42
N ASN A 674 -9.74 28.64 8.11
CA ASN A 674 -8.58 28.06 7.43
C ASN A 674 -7.32 28.83 7.83
N GLN A 675 -6.31 28.10 8.34
CA GLN A 675 -4.96 28.60 8.58
C GLN A 675 -3.97 27.85 7.67
N PRO A 676 -2.79 28.44 7.35
CA PRO A 676 -1.70 27.74 6.67
C PRO A 676 -1.26 26.48 7.44
N PRO A 677 -0.80 25.41 6.75
CA PRO A 677 -0.72 24.07 7.34
C PRO A 677 0.02 23.99 8.68
N MET A 678 1.22 24.56 8.76
CA MET A 678 2.07 24.49 9.96
C MET A 678 1.97 25.70 10.90
N GLU A 679 1.29 26.79 10.52
CA GLU A 679 1.28 28.02 11.33
C GLU A 679 0.67 27.78 12.72
N ARG A 680 -0.38 26.94 12.80
CA ARG A 680 -1.03 26.52 14.04
C ARG A 680 -0.12 25.76 15.04
N TRP A 681 1.05 25.31 14.58
CA TRP A 681 2.06 24.61 15.38
C TRP A 681 3.29 25.48 15.71
N CYS A 682 3.39 26.70 15.21
CA CYS A 682 4.51 27.58 15.52
C CYS A 682 4.57 27.86 17.05
N GLY A 683 5.73 27.68 17.66
CA GLY A 683 5.94 27.78 19.11
C GLY A 683 5.31 26.66 19.94
N LYS A 684 4.70 25.63 19.32
CA LYS A 684 4.16 24.45 20.02
C LYS A 684 5.24 23.38 20.21
N VAL A 685 5.02 22.51 21.20
CA VAL A 685 6.04 21.54 21.65
C VAL A 685 5.87 20.19 20.97
N ALA A 686 6.87 19.79 20.20
CA ALA A 686 7.01 18.46 19.63
C ALA A 686 8.03 17.60 20.39
N VAL A 687 7.74 16.32 20.54
CA VAL A 687 8.66 15.29 21.05
C VAL A 687 8.86 14.23 19.97
N VAL A 688 10.11 13.84 19.69
CA VAL A 688 10.44 12.83 18.65
C VAL A 688 11.30 11.72 19.27
N THR A 689 10.80 10.49 19.25
CA THR A 689 11.57 9.33 19.76
C THR A 689 12.54 8.80 18.71
N GLY A 690 13.76 8.42 19.11
CA GLY A 690 14.77 7.88 18.20
C GLY A 690 15.42 8.93 17.28
N ALA A 691 15.55 10.17 17.75
CA ALA A 691 15.91 11.34 16.94
C ALA A 691 17.35 11.35 16.35
N SER A 692 18.25 10.45 16.77
CA SER A 692 19.69 10.54 16.43
C SER A 692 20.08 10.20 14.99
N SER A 693 19.14 9.71 14.16
CA SER A 693 19.47 9.05 12.89
C SER A 693 18.24 8.77 12.03
N GLY A 694 18.39 8.75 10.70
CA GLY A 694 17.34 8.37 9.76
C GLY A 694 16.09 9.24 9.86
N ILE A 695 14.90 8.63 9.77
CA ILE A 695 13.59 9.31 9.82
C ILE A 695 13.49 10.25 11.03
N GLY A 696 13.99 9.85 12.20
CA GLY A 696 13.99 10.68 13.41
C GLY A 696 14.82 11.95 13.28
N ALA A 697 15.98 11.87 12.62
CA ALA A 697 16.86 13.01 12.37
C ALA A 697 16.27 13.99 11.34
N ALA A 698 15.68 13.47 10.25
CA ALA A 698 14.95 14.29 9.29
C ALA A 698 13.74 14.97 9.94
N THR A 699 12.98 14.24 10.77
CA THR A 699 11.80 14.75 11.48
C THR A 699 12.15 15.90 12.42
N VAL A 700 13.17 15.78 13.28
CA VAL A 700 13.50 16.89 14.20
C VAL A 700 13.97 18.14 13.46
N LYS A 701 14.66 17.99 12.32
CA LYS A 701 15.04 19.11 11.47
C LYS A 701 13.82 19.78 10.83
N ALA A 702 12.92 18.98 10.26
CA ALA A 702 11.68 19.44 9.65
C ALA A 702 10.79 20.22 10.62
N LEU A 703 10.58 19.72 11.84
CA LEU A 703 9.73 20.36 12.84
C LEU A 703 10.34 21.66 13.41
N ALA A 704 11.65 21.70 13.66
CA ALA A 704 12.33 22.92 14.14
C ALA A 704 12.32 24.04 13.07
N ASN A 705 12.55 23.69 11.80
CA ASN A 705 12.43 24.61 10.67
C ASN A 705 10.98 25.09 10.48
N ALA A 706 9.98 24.21 10.67
CA ALA A 706 8.56 24.55 10.66
C ALA A 706 8.07 25.34 11.89
N GLY A 707 8.96 25.75 12.80
CA GLY A 707 8.65 26.64 13.93
C GLY A 707 8.31 25.96 15.25
N MET A 708 8.37 24.63 15.36
CA MET A 708 8.06 23.90 16.59
C MET A 708 9.26 23.83 17.54
N ILE A 709 8.99 23.98 18.84
CA ILE A 709 9.97 23.67 19.90
C ILE A 709 10.08 22.15 19.98
N THR A 710 11.22 21.59 19.61
CA THR A 710 11.37 20.18 19.25
C THR A 710 12.36 19.46 20.16
N PHE A 711 11.88 18.50 20.93
CA PHE A 711 12.69 17.65 21.81
C PHE A 711 13.01 16.30 21.14
N GLY A 712 14.27 16.11 20.77
CA GLY A 712 14.79 14.87 20.20
C GLY A 712 15.27 13.90 21.26
N LEU A 713 14.50 12.83 21.49
CA LEU A 713 14.84 11.76 22.44
C LEU A 713 15.75 10.74 21.78
N ALA A 714 16.94 10.52 22.36
CA ALA A 714 17.87 9.50 21.89
C ALA A 714 18.82 9.02 22.99
N ARG A 715 19.37 7.82 22.80
CA ARG A 715 20.49 7.29 23.61
C ARG A 715 21.82 7.94 23.25
N ARG A 716 21.96 8.34 21.97
CA ARG A 716 23.11 9.04 21.37
C ARG A 716 22.75 10.53 21.24
N VAL A 717 22.80 11.28 22.36
CA VAL A 717 22.37 12.69 22.39
C VAL A 717 23.26 13.60 21.56
N ASP A 718 24.56 13.31 21.53
CA ASP A 718 25.56 14.12 20.84
C ASP A 718 25.22 14.24 19.35
N ARG A 719 24.75 13.14 18.75
CA ARG A 719 24.28 13.09 17.35
C ARG A 719 22.97 13.85 17.11
N VAL A 720 22.18 14.17 18.14
CA VAL A 720 21.02 15.07 18.04
C VAL A 720 21.48 16.53 18.12
N ASP A 721 22.47 16.84 18.95
CA ASP A 721 23.09 18.17 18.99
C ASP A 721 23.88 18.48 17.72
N GLU A 722 24.48 17.50 17.06
CA GLU A 722 25.11 17.68 15.76
C GLU A 722 24.15 18.15 14.67
N LEU A 723 22.89 17.70 14.68
CA LEU A 723 21.87 18.12 13.69
C LEU A 723 21.58 19.63 13.73
N LYS A 724 21.92 20.32 14.84
CA LYS A 724 21.80 21.78 14.93
C LYS A 724 22.70 22.51 13.93
N LYS A 725 23.79 21.88 13.47
CA LYS A 725 24.67 22.44 12.43
C LYS A 725 23.92 22.66 11.11
N ASP A 726 22.95 21.80 10.81
CA ASP A 726 22.15 21.78 9.57
C ASP A 726 20.93 22.74 9.59
N LEU A 727 20.70 23.46 10.69
CA LEU A 727 19.49 24.28 10.90
C LEU A 727 19.70 25.77 10.60
N SER A 728 18.60 26.49 10.33
CA SER A 728 18.60 27.96 10.35
C SER A 728 18.92 28.46 11.77
N ASN A 729 19.36 29.71 11.89
CA ASN A 729 19.74 30.24 13.20
C ASN A 729 18.53 30.33 14.15
N GLU A 730 17.33 30.62 13.64
CA GLU A 730 16.08 30.64 14.40
C GLU A 730 15.59 29.23 14.77
N ALA A 731 15.98 28.20 14.01
CA ALA A 731 15.61 26.80 14.26
C ALA A 731 16.58 26.08 15.22
N LYS A 732 17.84 26.51 15.32
CA LYS A 732 18.84 25.95 16.26
C LYS A 732 18.38 25.97 17.71
N ASP A 733 17.88 27.12 18.15
CA ASP A 733 17.44 27.32 19.54
C ASP A 733 16.15 26.57 19.87
N ARG A 734 15.40 26.11 18.85
CA ARG A 734 14.19 25.30 19.00
C ARG A 734 14.48 23.81 19.16
N LEU A 735 15.69 23.32 18.84
CA LEU A 735 16.03 21.90 18.96
C LEU A 735 16.69 21.60 20.31
N HIS A 736 16.12 20.66 21.05
CA HIS A 736 16.62 20.21 22.35
C HIS A 736 16.91 18.70 22.32
N SER A 737 18.15 18.30 22.61
CA SER A 737 18.51 16.90 22.81
C SER A 737 18.11 16.44 24.21
N VAL A 738 17.61 15.21 24.33
CA VAL A 738 17.27 14.59 25.62
C VAL A 738 17.74 13.14 25.64
N ARG A 739 18.51 12.78 26.66
CA ARG A 739 19.00 11.40 26.85
C ARG A 739 17.85 10.53 27.35
N CYS A 740 17.49 9.53 26.56
CA CYS A 740 16.40 8.61 26.88
C CYS A 740 16.60 7.28 26.15
N ASP A 741 16.67 6.17 26.88
CA ASP A 741 16.43 4.83 26.36
C ASP A 741 14.93 4.49 26.49
N ILE A 742 14.21 4.44 25.37
CA ILE A 742 12.77 4.17 25.38
C ILE A 742 12.39 2.73 25.78
N THR A 743 13.35 1.84 26.01
CA THR A 743 13.08 0.52 26.63
C THR A 743 12.83 0.63 28.15
N LYS A 744 13.20 1.78 28.74
CA LYS A 744 13.14 2.08 30.18
C LYS A 744 12.02 3.05 30.50
N GLU A 745 11.23 2.75 31.52
CA GLU A 745 10.13 3.61 31.93
C GLU A 745 10.62 4.85 32.71
N GLU A 746 11.68 4.69 33.49
CA GLU A 746 12.31 5.75 34.27
C GLU A 746 12.91 6.86 33.39
N ASP A 747 13.55 6.49 32.27
CA ASP A 747 14.08 7.42 31.26
C ASP A 747 12.95 8.18 30.54
N ILE A 748 11.86 7.50 30.17
CA ILE A 748 10.68 8.13 29.55
C ILE A 748 10.03 9.11 30.54
N LEU A 749 9.82 8.71 31.79
CA LEU A 749 9.25 9.56 32.83
C LEU A 749 10.12 10.79 33.12
N ALA A 750 11.45 10.63 33.18
CA ALA A 750 12.38 11.74 33.34
C ALA A 750 12.36 12.70 32.15
N ALA A 751 12.33 12.18 30.93
CA ALA A 751 12.26 12.97 29.72
C ALA A 751 10.97 13.81 29.61
N PHE A 752 9.80 13.22 29.89
CA PHE A 752 8.54 13.97 29.84
C PHE A 752 8.41 15.02 30.96
N ARG A 753 8.98 14.77 32.16
CA ARG A 753 9.11 15.81 33.20
C ARG A 753 9.96 16.98 32.72
N LEU A 754 11.12 16.72 32.11
CA LEU A 754 12.00 17.77 31.60
C LEU A 754 11.31 18.66 30.54
N VAL A 755 10.42 18.09 29.72
CA VAL A 755 9.63 18.87 28.75
C VAL A 755 8.53 19.69 29.42
N GLU A 756 7.88 19.14 30.45
CA GLU A 756 6.90 19.89 31.27
C GLU A 756 7.57 21.04 32.05
N GLU A 757 8.73 20.80 32.65
CA GLU A 757 9.54 21.78 33.39
C GLU A 757 10.03 22.94 32.48
N LYS A 758 10.43 22.65 31.24
CA LYS A 758 10.96 23.66 30.31
C LYS A 758 9.90 24.38 29.48
N CYS A 759 8.84 23.69 29.06
CA CYS A 759 7.89 24.19 28.07
C CYS A 759 6.41 23.94 28.42
N GLY A 760 6.13 23.51 29.65
CA GLY A 760 4.76 23.28 30.15
C GLY A 760 4.10 21.98 29.71
N GLY A 761 4.55 21.32 28.62
CA GLY A 761 4.05 20.01 28.21
C GLY A 761 4.23 19.71 26.73
N VAL A 762 3.63 18.62 26.25
CA VAL A 762 3.80 18.07 24.88
C VAL A 762 2.53 18.23 24.04
N ASP A 763 2.63 18.95 22.92
CA ASP A 763 1.51 19.20 21.99
C ASP A 763 1.50 18.22 20.80
N VAL A 764 2.69 17.74 20.39
CA VAL A 764 2.88 16.71 19.36
C VAL A 764 3.86 15.64 19.83
N LEU A 765 3.53 14.36 19.60
CA LEU A 765 4.47 13.24 19.77
C LEU A 765 4.66 12.50 18.44
N ILE A 766 5.91 12.36 18.00
CA ILE A 766 6.30 11.45 16.92
C ILE A 766 6.99 10.23 17.54
N ASN A 767 6.28 9.11 17.59
CA ASN A 767 6.85 7.81 17.93
C ASN A 767 7.56 7.22 16.70
N ASN A 768 8.82 7.65 16.51
CA ASN A 768 9.69 7.19 15.43
C ASN A 768 10.66 6.07 15.88
N ALA A 769 10.97 5.96 17.18
CA ALA A 769 11.92 4.97 17.67
C ALA A 769 11.52 3.55 17.26
N GLY A 770 12.47 2.82 16.68
CA GLY A 770 12.26 1.46 16.22
C GLY A 770 13.59 0.74 16.03
N LEU A 771 13.53 -0.58 16.22
CA LEU A 771 14.63 -1.52 16.06
C LEU A 771 14.17 -2.65 15.13
N ALA A 772 14.95 -2.90 14.10
CA ALA A 772 15.00 -4.19 13.40
C ALA A 772 16.39 -4.80 13.67
N LYS A 773 16.43 -6.12 13.84
CA LYS A 773 17.67 -6.90 13.92
C LYS A 773 17.58 -8.03 12.90
N GLY A 774 18.50 -8.05 11.95
CA GLY A 774 18.55 -9.06 10.90
C GLY A 774 19.56 -10.16 11.18
N GLY A 775 19.54 -11.20 10.35
CA GLY A 775 20.49 -12.33 10.42
C GLY A 775 20.13 -13.45 11.40
N VAL A 776 18.97 -13.36 12.07
CA VAL A 776 18.43 -14.40 12.96
C VAL A 776 16.91 -14.47 12.76
N GLY A 777 16.34 -15.65 12.58
CA GLY A 777 14.90 -15.90 12.48
C GLY A 777 14.19 -15.98 13.83
N VAL A 778 12.86 -16.09 13.80
CA VAL A 778 12.02 -16.37 14.97
C VAL A 778 12.25 -17.80 15.49
N LEU A 779 12.60 -18.73 14.59
CA LEU A 779 12.81 -20.15 14.88
C LEU A 779 14.27 -20.57 15.13
N ASP A 780 15.22 -19.63 15.09
CA ASP A 780 16.63 -19.88 15.40
C ASP A 780 16.90 -19.91 16.92
N ALA A 781 17.88 -20.71 17.35
CA ALA A 781 18.33 -20.75 18.75
C ALA A 781 18.94 -19.41 19.23
N ASP A 782 19.02 -19.23 20.55
CA ASP A 782 19.64 -18.09 21.24
C ASP A 782 19.09 -16.68 20.86
N ASN A 783 17.92 -16.64 20.20
CA ASN A 783 17.33 -15.42 19.66
C ASN A 783 16.51 -14.57 20.67
N THR A 784 16.28 -15.05 21.90
CA THR A 784 15.29 -14.45 22.82
C THR A 784 15.56 -12.99 23.14
N GLN A 785 16.81 -12.61 23.42
CA GLN A 785 17.13 -11.21 23.72
C GLN A 785 16.93 -10.30 22.48
N VAL A 786 17.23 -10.81 21.28
CA VAL A 786 16.98 -10.10 20.01
C VAL A 786 15.48 -9.82 19.85
N ILE A 787 14.63 -10.78 20.22
CA ILE A 787 13.17 -10.66 20.15
C ILE A 787 12.63 -9.70 21.23
N ARG A 788 13.11 -9.82 22.47
CA ARG A 788 12.76 -8.90 23.57
C ARG A 788 13.11 -7.46 23.22
N ASP A 789 14.34 -7.18 22.79
CA ASP A 789 14.80 -5.83 22.39
C ASP A 789 13.87 -5.17 21.35
N VAL A 790 13.40 -5.96 20.36
CA VAL A 790 12.51 -5.47 19.29
C VAL A 790 11.10 -5.19 19.80
N ILE A 791 10.54 -6.04 20.67
CA ILE A 791 9.22 -5.82 21.29
C ILE A 791 9.27 -4.64 22.27
N ASP A 792 10.32 -4.56 23.09
CA ASP A 792 10.52 -3.46 24.06
C ASP A 792 10.68 -2.11 23.35
N THR A 793 11.47 -2.05 22.27
CA THR A 793 11.65 -0.82 21.50
C THR A 793 10.38 -0.45 20.73
N ASN A 794 9.80 -1.38 19.97
CA ASN A 794 8.78 -1.04 18.96
C ASN A 794 7.35 -0.98 19.54
N VAL A 795 7.08 -1.70 20.63
CA VAL A 795 5.72 -1.84 21.20
C VAL A 795 5.64 -1.22 22.58
N VAL A 796 6.52 -1.61 23.52
CA VAL A 796 6.42 -1.14 24.92
C VAL A 796 6.81 0.33 25.05
N GLY A 797 7.99 0.72 24.55
CA GLY A 797 8.44 2.12 24.59
C GLY A 797 7.50 3.07 23.86
N LEU A 798 6.97 2.65 22.70
CA LEU A 798 5.95 3.38 21.94
C LEU A 798 4.66 3.57 22.76
N ALA A 799 4.16 2.53 23.43
CA ALA A 799 3.00 2.61 24.32
C ALA A 799 3.23 3.60 25.47
N LEU A 800 4.39 3.52 26.13
CA LEU A 800 4.75 4.35 27.28
C LEU A 800 4.92 5.83 26.88
N CYS A 801 5.59 6.12 25.76
CA CYS A 801 5.70 7.49 25.25
C CYS A 801 4.32 8.07 24.90
N SER A 802 3.45 7.32 24.23
CA SER A 802 2.07 7.76 23.95
C SER A 802 1.26 8.00 25.22
N ARG A 803 1.46 7.17 26.25
CA ARG A 803 0.82 7.33 27.56
C ARG A 803 1.21 8.67 28.19
N GLN A 804 2.51 9.01 28.24
CA GLN A 804 2.94 10.28 28.83
C GLN A 804 2.53 11.50 28.00
N ALA A 805 2.58 11.42 26.66
CA ALA A 805 2.08 12.48 25.79
C ALA A 805 0.59 12.74 26.02
N TYR A 806 -0.25 11.70 26.06
CA TYR A 806 -1.66 11.86 26.38
C TYR A 806 -1.91 12.47 27.75
N GLN A 807 -1.19 12.04 28.80
CA GLN A 807 -1.38 12.63 30.13
C GLN A 807 -0.98 14.12 30.13
N SER A 808 0.10 14.51 29.44
CA SER A 808 0.51 15.91 29.26
C SER A 808 -0.49 16.72 28.43
N MET A 809 -1.09 16.15 27.39
CA MET A 809 -2.12 16.80 26.57
C MET A 809 -3.43 16.97 27.35
N LYS A 810 -3.86 15.92 28.06
CA LYS A 810 -5.08 15.87 28.88
C LYS A 810 -5.03 16.86 30.04
N LYS A 811 -3.91 16.91 30.77
CA LYS A 811 -3.69 17.84 31.90
C LYS A 811 -3.86 19.31 31.49
N ARG A 812 -3.63 19.63 30.21
CA ARG A 812 -3.67 20.99 29.64
C ARG A 812 -4.88 21.22 28.71
N SER A 813 -5.72 20.23 28.49
CA SER A 813 -6.88 20.27 27.58
C SER A 813 -6.55 20.76 26.16
N VAL A 814 -5.43 20.31 25.57
CA VAL A 814 -5.00 20.74 24.23
C VAL A 814 -5.41 19.79 23.10
N ASP A 815 -5.66 20.36 21.92
CA ASP A 815 -5.96 19.68 20.66
C ASP A 815 -4.67 19.10 20.03
N GLY A 816 -4.00 18.17 20.74
CA GLY A 816 -2.70 17.60 20.36
C GLY A 816 -2.74 16.53 19.26
N HIS A 817 -1.55 16.06 18.83
CA HIS A 817 -1.41 15.04 17.76
C HIS A 817 -0.31 14.01 18.10
N ILE A 818 -0.65 12.72 18.08
CA ILE A 818 0.31 11.62 18.20
C ILE A 818 0.47 10.94 16.83
N VAL A 819 1.71 10.75 16.37
CA VAL A 819 2.05 10.08 15.11
C VAL A 819 2.91 8.86 15.40
N HIS A 820 2.50 7.69 14.92
CA HIS A 820 3.26 6.45 15.03
C HIS A 820 3.93 6.12 13.69
N ILE A 821 5.25 5.93 13.68
CA ILE A 821 5.98 5.45 12.51
C ILE A 821 5.94 3.91 12.54
N ASN A 822 4.99 3.37 11.79
CA ASN A 822 4.73 1.95 11.65
C ASN A 822 5.68 1.33 10.60
N SER A 823 5.18 0.56 9.64
CA SER A 823 5.89 0.05 8.46
C SER A 823 4.88 -0.60 7.52
N ILE A 824 5.20 -0.76 6.24
CA ILE A 824 4.48 -1.71 5.37
C ILE A 824 4.45 -3.13 5.95
N LEU A 825 5.45 -3.50 6.77
CA LEU A 825 5.52 -4.78 7.48
C LEU A 825 4.59 -4.86 8.70
N GLY A 826 3.85 -3.79 9.03
CA GLY A 826 2.71 -3.79 9.95
C GLY A 826 1.36 -4.10 9.30
N HIS A 827 1.34 -4.25 7.96
CA HIS A 827 0.15 -4.53 7.15
C HIS A 827 0.29 -5.76 6.25
N MET A 828 1.53 -6.20 5.97
CA MET A 828 1.82 -7.43 5.24
C MET A 828 3.07 -8.13 5.77
N VAL A 829 3.02 -9.46 5.93
CA VAL A 829 4.24 -10.27 6.10
C VAL A 829 4.84 -10.56 4.72
N ALA A 830 6.15 -10.35 4.59
CA ALA A 830 6.94 -10.62 3.39
C ALA A 830 7.78 -11.90 3.58
N PRO A 831 8.05 -12.68 2.51
CA PRO A 831 8.94 -13.84 2.58
C PRO A 831 10.40 -13.36 2.68
N MET A 832 10.84 -13.09 3.92
CA MET A 832 12.14 -12.53 4.23
C MET A 832 12.67 -13.16 5.52
N GLY A 833 13.31 -14.33 5.41
CA GLY A 833 13.85 -15.11 6.55
C GLY A 833 15.02 -14.46 7.30
N THR A 834 15.10 -13.13 7.35
CA THR A 834 16.22 -12.35 7.92
C THR A 834 15.77 -11.10 8.68
N ILE A 835 14.51 -11.00 9.15
CA ILE A 835 14.01 -9.84 9.93
C ILE A 835 13.24 -10.21 11.22
N ASN A 836 13.27 -11.50 11.61
CA ASN A 836 12.80 -11.97 12.92
C ASN A 836 11.35 -11.50 13.26
N VAL A 837 11.09 -11.19 14.53
CA VAL A 837 9.82 -10.68 15.08
C VAL A 837 9.42 -9.28 14.58
N TYR A 838 10.23 -8.60 13.73
CA TYR A 838 9.95 -7.22 13.35
C TYR A 838 8.56 -7.00 12.72
N PRO A 839 8.06 -7.83 11.78
CA PRO A 839 6.70 -7.68 11.26
C PRO A 839 5.65 -7.80 12.36
N ALA A 840 5.80 -8.76 13.29
CA ALA A 840 4.88 -8.92 14.40
C ALA A 840 4.88 -7.72 15.36
N SER A 841 6.04 -7.11 15.62
CA SER A 841 6.12 -5.86 16.38
C SER A 841 5.41 -4.69 15.69
N LYS A 842 5.37 -4.65 14.35
CA LYS A 842 4.67 -3.60 13.58
C LYS A 842 3.18 -3.88 13.43
N TYR A 843 2.75 -5.14 13.29
CA TYR A 843 1.34 -5.53 13.42
C TYR A 843 0.78 -5.17 14.81
N ALA A 844 1.57 -5.35 15.87
CA ALA A 844 1.21 -4.86 17.21
C ALA A 844 1.01 -3.33 17.24
N VAL A 845 1.88 -2.55 16.59
CA VAL A 845 1.73 -1.10 16.45
C VAL A 845 0.47 -0.73 15.67
N THR A 846 0.13 -1.45 14.59
CA THR A 846 -1.12 -1.24 13.83
C THR A 846 -2.35 -1.31 14.75
N ALA A 847 -2.50 -2.40 15.51
CA ALA A 847 -3.64 -2.59 16.41
C ALA A 847 -3.60 -1.66 17.64
N LEU A 848 -2.42 -1.43 18.23
CA LEU A 848 -2.24 -0.46 19.31
C LEU A 848 -2.70 0.94 18.90
N THR A 849 -2.40 1.36 17.67
CA THR A 849 -2.83 2.65 17.12
C THR A 849 -4.35 2.75 17.01
N GLU A 850 -5.06 1.67 16.65
CA GLU A 850 -6.54 1.70 16.58
C GLU A 850 -7.20 1.56 17.96
N THR A 851 -6.67 0.74 18.87
CA THR A 851 -7.10 0.74 20.29
C THR A 851 -7.00 2.16 20.88
N MET A 852 -5.88 2.84 20.61
CA MET A 852 -5.63 4.20 21.07
C MET A 852 -6.70 5.19 20.56
N ARG A 853 -7.10 5.08 19.28
CA ARG A 853 -8.19 5.90 18.71
C ARG A 853 -9.55 5.60 19.31
N HIS A 854 -9.83 4.35 19.65
CA HIS A 854 -11.06 3.99 20.36
C HIS A 854 -11.07 4.58 21.77
N GLU A 855 -9.98 4.46 22.53
CA GLU A 855 -9.88 5.04 23.88
C GLU A 855 -9.96 6.57 23.90
N LEU A 856 -9.28 7.26 22.99
CA LEU A 856 -9.35 8.74 22.88
C LEU A 856 -10.75 9.23 22.51
N ARG A 857 -11.49 8.47 21.70
CA ARG A 857 -12.87 8.75 21.29
C ARG A 857 -13.85 8.52 22.45
N LEU A 858 -13.71 7.40 23.17
CA LEU A 858 -14.47 7.12 24.39
C LEU A 858 -14.20 8.14 25.51
N ALA A 859 -12.99 8.69 25.56
CA ALA A 859 -12.61 9.79 26.45
C ALA A 859 -13.04 11.18 25.96
N GLY A 860 -13.77 11.29 24.84
CA GLY A 860 -14.30 12.56 24.31
C GLY A 860 -13.24 13.57 23.84
N THR A 861 -12.00 13.12 23.60
CA THR A 861 -10.88 14.01 23.29
C THR A 861 -10.75 14.31 21.80
N LYS A 862 -10.15 15.46 21.48
CA LYS A 862 -9.80 15.87 20.11
C LYS A 862 -8.37 15.47 19.68
N ILE A 863 -7.65 14.72 20.51
CA ILE A 863 -6.24 14.36 20.26
C ILE A 863 -6.19 13.47 19.02
N LYS A 864 -5.51 13.92 17.96
CA LYS A 864 -5.40 13.19 16.69
C LYS A 864 -4.38 12.04 16.80
N VAL A 865 -4.66 10.88 16.19
CA VAL A 865 -3.70 9.75 16.14
C VAL A 865 -3.55 9.20 14.72
N THR A 866 -2.35 9.32 14.15
CA THR A 866 -2.02 8.88 12.79
C THR A 866 -0.97 7.77 12.82
N SER A 867 -1.12 6.75 11.98
CA SER A 867 -0.02 5.87 11.58
C SER A 867 0.54 6.34 10.24
N ILE A 868 1.86 6.31 10.11
CA ILE A 868 2.56 6.44 8.83
C ILE A 868 3.31 5.12 8.64
N SER A 869 3.18 4.51 7.47
CA SER A 869 3.70 3.17 7.19
C SER A 869 4.70 3.18 6.03
N PRO A 870 6.00 3.46 6.31
CA PRO A 870 7.04 3.47 5.28
C PRO A 870 7.35 2.09 4.71
N GLY A 871 7.73 2.08 3.43
CA GLY A 871 8.44 1.01 2.77
C GLY A 871 9.91 0.92 3.23
N LEU A 872 10.80 0.50 2.34
CA LEU A 872 12.24 0.56 2.60
C LEU A 872 12.70 2.02 2.59
N VAL A 873 13.36 2.46 3.67
CA VAL A 873 13.89 3.83 3.84
C VAL A 873 15.38 3.77 4.15
N ARG A 874 16.19 4.63 3.55
CA ARG A 874 17.64 4.71 3.78
C ARG A 874 17.92 5.14 5.23
N THR A 875 18.29 4.20 6.09
CA THR A 875 18.52 4.42 7.51
C THR A 875 19.62 3.51 8.05
N GLU A 876 20.09 3.76 9.28
CA GLU A 876 21.05 2.90 10.00
C GLU A 876 20.47 1.55 10.47
N MET A 877 19.21 1.21 10.15
CA MET A 877 18.65 -0.09 10.52
C MET A 877 19.34 -1.21 9.71
N PRO A 878 19.84 -2.28 10.37
CA PRO A 878 20.53 -3.36 9.67
C PRO A 878 19.56 -4.09 8.74
N THR A 879 19.83 -3.96 7.45
CA THR A 879 19.16 -4.68 6.36
C THR A 879 20.19 -5.58 5.67
N SER A 880 19.73 -6.67 5.04
CA SER A 880 20.63 -7.55 4.28
C SER A 880 21.26 -6.81 3.09
N THR A 881 22.40 -7.27 2.59
CA THR A 881 23.05 -6.68 1.40
C THR A 881 22.10 -6.64 0.20
N ALA A 882 21.32 -7.70 -0.01
CA ALA A 882 20.27 -7.79 -1.03
C ALA A 882 19.06 -6.84 -0.82
N LEU A 883 19.02 -6.07 0.29
CA LEU A 883 18.11 -4.94 0.49
C LEU A 883 18.75 -3.59 0.18
N ALA A 884 20.06 -3.43 0.42
CA ALA A 884 20.77 -2.17 0.24
C ALA A 884 20.80 -1.67 -1.22
N GLU A 885 20.74 -2.60 -2.19
CA GLU A 885 20.74 -2.32 -3.63
C GLU A 885 19.34 -1.97 -4.20
N ARG A 886 18.28 -2.04 -3.38
CA ARG A 886 16.89 -1.86 -3.84
C ARG A 886 16.44 -0.40 -3.78
N PRO A 887 15.47 0.01 -4.62
CA PRO A 887 14.81 1.31 -4.48
C PRO A 887 14.30 1.53 -3.05
N CYS A 888 14.68 2.65 -2.47
CA CYS A 888 14.32 3.08 -1.13
C CYS A 888 13.88 4.55 -1.13
N LEU A 889 13.12 4.93 -0.11
CA LEU A 889 12.79 6.31 0.22
C LEU A 889 13.95 6.93 1.01
N GLU A 890 14.11 8.24 0.94
CA GLU A 890 15.00 8.96 1.85
C GLU A 890 14.25 9.30 3.16
N PRO A 891 14.95 9.51 4.30
CA PRO A 891 14.33 9.92 5.56
C PRO A 891 13.40 11.14 5.45
N GLU A 892 13.78 12.10 4.62
CA GLU A 892 13.07 13.32 4.31
C GLU A 892 11.69 13.05 3.66
N ASP A 893 11.57 12.02 2.82
CA ASP A 893 10.27 11.62 2.22
C ASP A 893 9.22 11.23 3.29
N ILE A 894 9.68 10.82 4.48
CA ILE A 894 8.82 10.48 5.62
C ILE A 894 8.58 11.71 6.52
N ALA A 895 9.58 12.59 6.64
CA ALA A 895 9.44 13.85 7.37
C ALA A 895 8.42 14.79 6.70
N ASP A 896 8.40 14.86 5.36
CA ASP A 896 7.39 15.60 4.60
C ASP A 896 5.98 15.01 4.79
N GLY A 897 5.88 13.67 4.90
CA GLY A 897 4.64 12.99 5.27
C GLY A 897 4.15 13.35 6.68
N ILE A 898 5.06 13.52 7.64
CA ILE A 898 4.73 14.01 8.99
C ILE A 898 4.27 15.47 8.94
N LEU A 899 4.97 16.34 8.20
CA LEU A 899 4.57 17.74 8.03
C LEU A 899 3.19 17.87 7.36
N TYR A 900 2.87 17.06 6.35
CA TYR A 900 1.54 17.02 5.75
C TYR A 900 0.46 16.57 6.76
N VAL A 901 0.71 15.49 7.50
CA VAL A 901 -0.21 14.96 8.51
C VAL A 901 -0.50 15.99 9.60
N LEU A 902 0.54 16.66 10.11
CA LEU A 902 0.41 17.77 11.06
C LEU A 902 -0.26 18.99 10.43
N GLY A 903 0.03 19.24 9.15
CA GLY A 903 -0.52 20.32 8.34
C GLY A 903 -2.03 20.26 8.09
N THR A 904 -2.64 19.07 8.26
CA THR A 904 -4.08 18.91 8.08
C THR A 904 -4.92 19.80 9.02
N PRO A 905 -6.06 20.36 8.55
CA PRO A 905 -6.95 21.19 9.36
C PRO A 905 -7.38 20.51 10.68
N PRO A 906 -7.80 21.26 11.71
CA PRO A 906 -8.21 20.69 13.00
C PRO A 906 -9.34 19.66 12.90
N ARG A 907 -10.25 19.78 11.92
CA ARG A 907 -11.35 18.83 11.65
C ARG A 907 -10.90 17.50 11.01
N VAL A 908 -9.73 17.49 10.36
CA VAL A 908 -9.25 16.38 9.52
C VAL A 908 -8.26 15.50 10.28
N GLN A 909 -8.45 14.19 10.26
CA GLN A 909 -7.50 13.20 10.76
C GLN A 909 -7.11 12.22 9.65
N ILE A 910 -5.82 12.21 9.30
CA ILE A 910 -5.23 11.09 8.57
C ILE A 910 -5.13 9.90 9.52
N LEU A 911 -5.74 8.76 9.18
CA LEU A 911 -5.57 7.51 9.93
C LEU A 911 -4.29 6.79 9.51
N GLU A 912 -4.11 6.61 8.20
CA GLU A 912 -3.02 5.81 7.65
C GLU A 912 -2.46 6.50 6.41
N LEU A 913 -1.14 6.53 6.32
CA LEU A 913 -0.38 7.07 5.20
C LEU A 913 0.70 6.05 4.84
N THR A 914 0.43 5.22 3.83
CA THR A 914 1.38 4.20 3.38
C THR A 914 2.22 4.72 2.22
N ILE A 915 3.55 4.80 2.41
CA ILE A 915 4.50 5.38 1.45
C ILE A 915 5.45 4.28 0.98
N LYS A 916 5.60 4.08 -0.35
CA LYS A 916 6.55 3.10 -0.92
C LYS A 916 7.45 3.74 -1.99
N PRO A 917 8.71 3.26 -2.13
CA PRO A 917 9.53 3.56 -3.30
C PRO A 917 9.01 2.80 -4.53
N ILE A 918 9.33 3.30 -5.72
CA ILE A 918 8.94 2.65 -6.99
C ILE A 918 9.75 1.36 -7.24
N ARG A 919 9.04 0.25 -7.49
CA ARG A 919 9.50 -1.16 -7.79
C ARG A 919 10.08 -1.95 -6.60
N TYR A 920 9.45 -3.09 -6.23
CA TYR A 920 9.81 -3.88 -5.03
C TYR A 920 9.30 -5.37 -5.02
N PRO A 921 10.13 -6.41 -5.34
CA PRO A 921 9.74 -7.85 -5.45
C PRO A 921 10.36 -8.85 -4.39
N PHE A 922 9.99 -10.16 -4.35
CA PHE A 922 10.49 -11.20 -3.36
C PHE A 922 10.39 -12.74 -3.77
N PRO A 923 11.18 -13.72 -3.18
CA PRO A 923 11.14 -15.22 -3.43
C PRO A 923 11.15 -16.25 -2.19
N ASN A 924 11.07 -17.63 -2.36
CA ASN A 924 10.79 -18.77 -1.36
C ASN A 924 11.47 -20.22 -1.62
N THR A 925 11.44 -21.28 -0.69
CA THR A 925 11.33 -22.86 -0.79
C THR A 925 12.05 -23.79 0.32
N GLU A 926 11.86 -25.15 0.61
CA GLU A 926 10.67 -26.07 1.01
C GLU A 926 10.86 -27.68 1.32
N ARG A 927 10.35 -28.36 2.45
CA ARG A 927 10.03 -29.89 2.78
C ARG A 927 10.92 -30.80 3.79
N ILE A 928 10.65 -31.85 4.71
CA ILE A 928 9.63 -32.88 5.32
C ILE A 928 10.10 -33.63 6.71
N ILE A 929 9.68 -34.71 7.53
CA ILE A 929 8.61 -35.78 8.01
C ILE A 929 8.96 -36.57 9.39
N VAL A 930 8.28 -37.01 10.56
CA VAL A 930 6.98 -37.03 11.41
C VAL A 930 7.15 -37.43 12.98
N LYS A 931 6.34 -36.92 13.97
CA LYS A 931 5.98 -37.29 15.43
C LYS A 931 6.47 -36.50 16.74
N PHE A 932 5.79 -36.11 17.89
CA PHE A 932 4.47 -36.28 18.65
C PHE A 932 3.91 -35.04 19.56
N SER A 933 2.86 -35.08 20.41
CA SER A 933 2.02 -33.87 20.83
C SER A 933 2.07 -33.16 22.25
N PHE A 934 1.78 -31.83 22.34
CA PHE A 934 1.82 -30.90 23.52
C PHE A 934 0.74 -29.78 23.62
N GLN A 935 0.43 -29.29 24.85
CA GLN A 935 -0.42 -28.10 25.06
C GLN A 935 -0.05 -27.19 26.25
N ASN A 936 -0.09 -25.86 26.02
CA ASN A 936 0.14 -24.83 27.04
C ASN A 936 -1.18 -24.30 27.65
N GLY A 937 -1.25 -24.18 28.98
CA GLY A 937 -2.42 -23.63 29.68
C GLY A 937 -3.58 -24.62 29.85
N SER A 938 -3.27 -25.92 29.91
CA SER A 938 -4.19 -27.07 29.98
C SER A 938 -5.19 -27.12 31.15
N GLY A 939 -5.05 -26.28 32.18
CA GLY A 939 -5.77 -26.41 33.45
C GLY A 939 -7.19 -25.86 33.52
N SER A 940 -7.73 -25.21 32.48
CA SER A 940 -9.12 -24.72 32.44
C SER A 940 -9.55 -24.27 31.03
N GLY A 941 -10.86 -24.12 30.81
CA GLY A 941 -11.43 -23.59 29.58
C GLY A 941 -11.01 -24.38 28.34
N ILE A 942 -10.67 -23.67 27.25
CA ILE A 942 -10.16 -24.26 25.99
C ILE A 942 -8.98 -25.22 26.25
N GLY A 943 -8.14 -24.90 27.25
CA GLY A 943 -7.04 -25.75 27.70
C GLY A 943 -7.53 -27.15 28.11
N ALA A 944 -8.53 -27.21 29.00
CA ALA A 944 -9.06 -28.46 29.53
C ALA A 944 -9.85 -29.27 28.48
N ALA A 945 -10.66 -28.60 27.66
CA ALA A 945 -11.44 -29.24 26.61
C ALA A 945 -10.53 -29.88 25.54
N THR A 946 -9.50 -29.15 25.10
CA THR A 946 -8.54 -29.65 24.11
C THR A 946 -7.74 -30.85 24.64
N VAL A 947 -7.27 -30.83 25.89
CA VAL A 947 -6.58 -31.99 26.49
C VAL A 947 -7.47 -33.24 26.44
N LYS A 948 -8.74 -33.11 26.84
CA LYS A 948 -9.71 -34.21 26.79
C LYS A 948 -9.91 -34.71 25.35
N ALA A 949 -10.07 -33.80 24.39
CA ALA A 949 -10.24 -34.13 22.98
C ALA A 949 -9.04 -34.89 22.38
N LEU A 950 -7.81 -34.39 22.58
CA LEU A 950 -6.58 -35.00 22.03
C LEU A 950 -6.29 -36.38 22.65
N ALA A 951 -6.48 -36.53 23.97
CA ALA A 951 -6.25 -37.82 24.65
C ALA A 951 -7.31 -38.88 24.28
N ASN A 952 -8.56 -38.46 24.05
CA ASN A 952 -9.62 -39.29 23.46
C ASN A 952 -9.28 -39.73 22.03
N ALA A 953 -8.70 -38.84 21.22
CA ALA A 953 -8.19 -39.14 19.87
C ALA A 953 -6.92 -40.03 19.84
N GLY A 954 -6.49 -40.55 21.00
CA GLY A 954 -5.40 -41.52 21.11
C GLY A 954 -4.01 -40.91 21.30
N MET A 955 -3.90 -39.59 21.38
CA MET A 955 -2.62 -38.90 21.49
C MET A 955 -2.07 -38.95 22.93
N ILE A 956 -0.75 -38.96 23.08
CA ILE A 956 -0.10 -38.62 24.35
C ILE A 956 -0.15 -37.10 24.49
N VAL A 957 -0.67 -36.62 25.62
CA VAL A 957 -0.89 -35.19 25.86
C VAL A 957 -0.16 -34.80 27.13
N ILE A 958 0.79 -33.88 27.00
CA ILE A 958 1.52 -33.32 28.13
C ILE A 958 1.16 -31.84 28.25
N GLY A 959 0.56 -31.50 29.39
CA GLY A 959 0.07 -30.15 29.68
C GLY A 959 1.10 -29.31 30.44
N LEU A 960 1.56 -28.22 29.83
CA LEU A 960 2.41 -27.24 30.50
C LEU A 960 1.54 -26.24 31.28
N ALA A 961 1.70 -26.21 32.60
CA ALA A 961 0.90 -25.37 33.48
C ALA A 961 1.68 -24.88 34.71
N ARG A 962 1.43 -23.62 35.09
CA ARG A 962 1.93 -23.02 36.35
C ARG A 962 1.26 -23.59 37.61
N ARG A 963 0.11 -24.25 37.42
CA ARG A 963 -0.72 -24.92 38.42
C ARG A 963 -1.01 -26.34 37.93
N VAL A 964 -0.05 -27.25 38.11
CA VAL A 964 -0.12 -28.65 37.62
C VAL A 964 -1.26 -29.43 38.26
N GLU A 965 -1.70 -29.02 39.44
CA GLU A 965 -2.78 -29.62 40.23
C GLU A 965 -4.10 -29.60 39.45
N ARG A 966 -4.33 -28.59 38.61
CA ARG A 966 -5.50 -28.53 37.72
C ARG A 966 -5.47 -29.60 36.62
N VAL A 967 -4.28 -29.96 36.14
CA VAL A 967 -4.09 -31.00 35.11
C VAL A 967 -4.25 -32.40 35.72
N GLU A 968 -3.72 -32.62 36.93
CA GLU A 968 -3.93 -33.87 37.67
C GLU A 968 -5.36 -34.04 38.21
N THR A 969 -6.13 -32.95 38.39
CA THR A 969 -7.59 -33.03 38.58
C THR A 969 -8.29 -33.45 37.28
N LEU A 970 -7.97 -32.80 36.14
CA LEU A 970 -8.52 -33.15 34.84
C LEU A 970 -8.29 -34.62 34.46
N ARG A 971 -7.13 -35.17 34.87
CA ARG A 971 -6.75 -36.58 34.71
C ARG A 971 -7.63 -37.57 35.48
N LYS A 972 -8.26 -37.13 36.58
CA LYS A 972 -9.21 -37.93 37.38
C LYS A 972 -10.66 -37.82 36.86
N GLU A 973 -10.93 -36.87 35.96
CA GLU A 973 -12.24 -36.67 35.33
C GLU A 973 -12.41 -37.46 34.02
N VAL A 974 -11.37 -38.18 33.56
CA VAL A 974 -11.37 -38.96 32.32
C VAL A 974 -11.16 -40.45 32.60
N ALA A 975 -11.70 -41.31 31.73
CA ALA A 975 -11.59 -42.76 31.89
C ALA A 975 -10.13 -43.25 31.82
N ASP A 976 -9.81 -44.36 32.50
CA ASP A 976 -8.43 -44.87 32.65
C ASP A 976 -7.59 -44.95 31.35
N PRO A 977 -8.10 -45.42 30.19
CA PRO A 977 -7.33 -45.45 28.94
C PRO A 977 -6.92 -44.07 28.40
N VAL A 978 -7.59 -43.02 28.88
CA VAL A 978 -7.34 -41.60 28.56
C VAL A 978 -6.44 -40.99 29.65
N ALA A 979 -6.70 -41.30 30.93
CA ALA A 979 -5.88 -40.86 32.07
C ALA A 979 -4.43 -41.35 32.00
N GLN A 980 -4.20 -42.52 31.39
CA GLN A 980 -2.86 -43.06 31.12
C GLN A 980 -2.06 -42.27 30.05
N ARG A 981 -2.73 -41.47 29.22
CA ARG A 981 -2.09 -40.66 28.15
C ARG A 981 -1.84 -39.21 28.53
N LEU A 982 -2.35 -38.77 29.69
CA LEU A 982 -2.23 -37.39 30.18
C LEU A 982 -1.11 -37.27 31.24
N TYR A 983 -0.25 -36.29 31.04
CA TYR A 983 0.86 -35.91 31.92
C TYR A 983 0.86 -34.40 32.17
N ALA A 984 1.45 -33.97 33.29
CA ALA A 984 1.58 -32.56 33.66
C ALA A 984 3.04 -32.18 33.89
N ILE A 985 3.48 -31.04 33.36
CA ILE A 985 4.80 -30.45 33.65
C ILE A 985 4.61 -29.01 34.14
N ARG A 986 5.33 -28.65 35.21
CA ARG A 986 5.32 -27.30 35.77
C ARG A 986 6.24 -26.40 34.94
N CYS A 987 5.65 -25.38 34.32
CA CYS A 987 6.35 -24.42 33.46
C CYS A 987 5.61 -23.07 33.48
N ASP A 988 6.31 -21.96 33.71
CA ASP A 988 5.85 -20.61 33.32
C ASP A 988 6.45 -20.23 31.97
N ILE A 989 5.63 -20.24 30.91
CA ILE A 989 6.05 -19.97 29.54
C ILE A 989 6.61 -18.56 29.30
N THR A 990 6.50 -17.64 30.28
CA THR A 990 7.15 -16.33 30.23
C THR A 990 8.66 -16.39 30.51
N ARG A 991 9.13 -17.48 31.12
CA ARG A 991 10.54 -17.76 31.42
C ARG A 991 11.12 -18.78 30.44
N GLU A 992 12.20 -18.40 29.77
CA GLU A 992 12.92 -19.28 28.86
C GLU A 992 13.53 -20.50 29.57
N GLU A 993 14.02 -20.33 30.80
CA GLU A 993 14.56 -21.42 31.63
C GLU A 993 13.51 -22.52 31.91
N ASP A 994 12.28 -22.12 32.27
CA ASP A 994 11.15 -23.04 32.49
C ASP A 994 10.77 -23.80 31.21
N VAL A 995 10.77 -23.11 30.05
CA VAL A 995 10.45 -23.70 28.75
C VAL A 995 11.55 -24.69 28.35
N LEU A 996 12.83 -24.31 28.40
CA LEU A 996 13.97 -25.18 28.08
C LEU A 996 14.02 -26.41 29.00
N ALA A 997 13.76 -26.24 30.30
CA ALA A 997 13.67 -27.35 31.25
C ALA A 997 12.53 -28.31 30.91
N ALA A 998 11.35 -27.79 30.57
CA ALA A 998 10.22 -28.60 30.13
C ALA A 998 10.56 -29.36 28.83
N PHE A 999 11.01 -28.68 27.78
CA PHE A 999 11.36 -29.33 26.50
C PHE A 999 12.51 -30.35 26.63
N SER A 1000 13.46 -30.14 27.55
CA SER A 1000 14.47 -31.14 27.90
C SER A 1000 13.86 -32.38 28.57
N GLN A 1001 13.00 -32.21 29.59
CA GLN A 1001 12.28 -33.32 30.23
C GLN A 1001 11.43 -34.10 29.20
N ILE A 1002 10.76 -33.38 28.29
CA ILE A 1002 9.94 -33.90 27.21
C ILE A 1002 10.74 -34.78 26.25
N ASN A 1003 11.88 -34.28 25.77
CA ASN A 1003 12.74 -35.04 24.85
C ASN A 1003 13.28 -36.31 25.53
N GLN A 1004 13.57 -36.27 26.84
CA GLN A 1004 14.04 -37.42 27.63
C GLN A 1004 12.93 -38.45 27.92
N GLN A 1005 11.73 -38.03 28.29
CA GLN A 1005 10.66 -38.92 28.77
C GLN A 1005 9.73 -39.43 27.65
N HIS A 1006 9.62 -38.68 26.54
CA HIS A 1006 8.63 -38.94 25.49
C HIS A 1006 9.19 -38.85 24.05
N GLY A 1007 10.48 -38.55 23.87
CA GLY A 1007 11.13 -38.58 22.55
C GLY A 1007 10.82 -37.39 21.62
N GLY A 1008 10.21 -36.32 22.12
CA GLY A 1008 10.09 -35.02 21.43
C GLY A 1008 8.74 -34.69 20.81
N VAL A 1009 8.71 -33.66 19.94
CA VAL A 1009 7.52 -32.85 19.59
C VAL A 1009 7.26 -32.75 18.07
N ASP A 1010 6.03 -33.06 17.64
CA ASP A 1010 5.23 -32.62 16.46
C ASP A 1010 4.43 -31.36 16.78
N VAL A 1011 3.55 -31.47 17.79
CA VAL A 1011 2.30 -30.70 17.83
C VAL A 1011 2.38 -29.81 19.03
N LEU A 1012 2.29 -28.51 18.78
CA LEU A 1012 2.26 -27.51 19.84
C LEU A 1012 0.94 -26.77 19.76
N ILE A 1013 0.08 -26.97 20.76
CA ILE A 1013 -1.11 -26.15 20.94
C ILE A 1013 -0.75 -24.95 21.84
N ASN A 1014 -0.39 -23.83 21.20
CA ASN A 1014 -0.21 -22.53 21.84
C ASN A 1014 -1.57 -21.91 22.20
N ASN A 1015 -2.18 -22.47 23.25
CA ASN A 1015 -3.47 -22.05 23.83
C ASN A 1015 -3.32 -20.99 24.93
N ALA A 1016 -2.18 -20.96 25.62
CA ALA A 1016 -1.97 -20.05 26.74
C ALA A 1016 -2.00 -18.58 26.30
N GLY A 1017 -2.88 -17.80 26.93
CA GLY A 1017 -2.95 -16.36 26.77
C GLY A 1017 -3.78 -15.72 27.89
N ILE A 1018 -3.56 -14.43 28.12
CA ILE A 1018 -4.32 -13.62 29.07
C ILE A 1018 -4.86 -12.36 28.39
N ALA A 1019 -6.04 -11.92 28.83
CA ALA A 1019 -6.61 -10.61 28.56
C ALA A 1019 -6.87 -9.91 29.89
N GLN A 1020 -6.68 -8.60 29.95
CA GLN A 1020 -6.98 -7.78 31.13
C GLN A 1020 -7.84 -6.60 30.66
N GLY A 1021 -9.16 -6.77 30.75
CA GLY A 1021 -10.13 -5.74 30.36
C GLY A 1021 -10.29 -4.66 31.43
N GLY A 1022 -10.83 -3.50 31.03
CA GLY A 1022 -11.21 -2.43 31.96
C GLY A 1022 -10.08 -1.47 32.38
N ILE A 1023 -8.83 -1.70 31.95
CA ILE A 1023 -7.71 -0.79 32.15
C ILE A 1023 -7.31 -0.21 30.80
N ALA A 1024 -7.46 1.11 30.62
CA ALA A 1024 -7.02 1.78 29.39
C ALA A 1024 -5.51 1.63 29.15
N LEU A 1025 -5.11 1.62 27.87
CA LEU A 1025 -3.70 1.77 27.46
C LEU A 1025 -3.09 3.04 28.10
N PHE A 1026 -3.90 4.09 28.20
CA PHE A 1026 -3.55 5.36 28.80
C PHE A 1026 -3.49 5.41 30.35
N THR A 1027 -3.96 4.38 31.06
CA THR A 1027 -3.97 4.38 32.53
C THR A 1027 -2.55 4.45 33.09
N PRO A 1028 -2.19 5.42 33.96
CA PRO A 1028 -0.88 5.47 34.60
C PRO A 1028 -0.52 4.16 35.32
N GLU A 1029 0.79 3.89 35.47
CA GLU A 1029 1.33 2.77 36.25
C GLU A 1029 0.91 1.36 35.77
N ASN A 1030 0.25 1.24 34.61
CA ASN A 1030 -0.20 -0.04 34.03
C ASN A 1030 0.91 -0.91 33.39
N THR A 1031 2.20 -0.56 33.54
CA THR A 1031 3.29 -1.13 32.74
C THR A 1031 3.55 -2.62 33.03
N ALA A 1032 3.40 -3.05 34.27
CA ALA A 1032 3.56 -4.46 34.64
C ALA A 1032 2.51 -5.34 33.93
N GLN A 1033 1.28 -4.83 33.82
CA GLN A 1033 0.16 -5.45 33.11
C GLN A 1033 0.42 -5.49 31.60
N LEU A 1034 0.92 -4.39 31.01
CA LEU A 1034 1.33 -4.35 29.60
C LEU A 1034 2.35 -5.46 29.28
N ARG A 1035 3.40 -5.56 30.09
CA ARG A 1035 4.46 -6.56 29.94
C ARG A 1035 3.92 -7.98 30.11
N GLN A 1036 3.18 -8.26 31.17
CA GLN A 1036 2.62 -9.59 31.45
C GLN A 1036 1.78 -10.16 30.30
N VAL A 1037 0.99 -9.32 29.62
CA VAL A 1037 0.19 -9.72 28.44
C VAL A 1037 1.09 -10.03 27.24
N LEU A 1038 2.12 -9.22 26.97
CA LEU A 1038 3.08 -9.46 25.88
C LEU A 1038 3.98 -10.67 26.14
N ASP A 1039 4.49 -10.84 27.35
CA ASP A 1039 5.28 -12.00 27.75
C ASP A 1039 4.49 -13.30 27.63
N THR A 1040 3.21 -13.30 28.02
CA THR A 1040 2.36 -14.50 27.89
C THR A 1040 1.96 -14.76 26.44
N ASN A 1041 1.42 -13.75 25.75
CA ASN A 1041 0.73 -13.94 24.47
C ASN A 1041 1.68 -13.89 23.26
N VAL A 1042 2.88 -13.31 23.40
CA VAL A 1042 3.85 -13.15 22.31
C VAL A 1042 5.14 -13.93 22.62
N MET A 1043 5.81 -13.65 23.74
CA MET A 1043 7.08 -14.33 24.06
C MET A 1043 6.88 -15.83 24.33
N GLY A 1044 5.84 -16.22 25.09
CA GLY A 1044 5.52 -17.62 25.34
C GLY A 1044 5.19 -18.41 24.07
N VAL A 1045 4.53 -17.78 23.10
CA VAL A 1045 4.26 -18.36 21.77
C VAL A 1045 5.55 -18.55 20.98
N VAL A 1046 6.43 -17.54 20.94
CA VAL A 1046 7.74 -17.61 20.29
C VAL A 1046 8.60 -18.72 20.88
N LEU A 1047 8.82 -18.70 22.20
CA LEU A 1047 9.69 -19.64 22.90
C LEU A 1047 9.22 -21.08 22.70
N CYS A 1048 7.93 -21.36 22.91
CA CYS A 1048 7.42 -22.72 22.77
C CYS A 1048 7.44 -23.18 21.30
N SER A 1049 7.10 -22.30 20.33
CA SER A 1049 7.17 -22.66 18.90
C SER A 1049 8.61 -22.88 18.43
N ARG A 1050 9.58 -22.15 18.96
CA ARG A 1050 11.01 -22.39 18.70
C ARG A 1050 11.44 -23.75 19.25
N GLU A 1051 11.23 -24.04 20.53
CA GLU A 1051 11.67 -25.33 21.11
C GLU A 1051 10.92 -26.52 20.51
N ALA A 1052 9.63 -26.34 20.16
CA ALA A 1052 8.89 -27.33 19.41
C ALA A 1052 9.50 -27.52 18.01
N PHE A 1053 9.80 -26.45 17.26
CA PHE A 1053 10.49 -26.54 15.98
C PHE A 1053 11.88 -27.18 16.07
N LEU A 1054 12.67 -26.90 17.11
CA LEU A 1054 13.99 -27.50 17.30
C LEU A 1054 13.88 -28.99 17.65
N SER A 1055 12.92 -29.37 18.51
CA SER A 1055 12.55 -30.78 18.76
C SER A 1055 11.97 -31.44 17.51
N MET A 1056 11.31 -30.70 16.62
CA MET A 1056 10.84 -31.21 15.33
C MET A 1056 12.02 -31.48 14.40
N LYS A 1057 12.80 -30.44 14.09
CA LYS A 1057 13.91 -30.42 13.12
C LYS A 1057 15.03 -31.38 13.47
N SER A 1058 15.40 -31.50 14.75
CA SER A 1058 16.45 -32.43 15.21
C SER A 1058 16.10 -33.91 14.98
N ARG A 1059 14.81 -34.23 14.85
CA ARG A 1059 14.28 -35.56 14.51
C ARG A 1059 13.64 -35.57 13.11
N SER A 1060 13.87 -34.49 12.35
CA SER A 1060 13.39 -34.22 10.98
C SER A 1060 11.87 -34.24 10.76
N VAL A 1061 11.02 -33.81 11.71
CA VAL A 1061 9.59 -34.21 11.71
C VAL A 1061 8.53 -33.33 11.00
N ASP A 1062 7.48 -34.00 10.51
CA ASP A 1062 6.15 -33.49 10.02
C ASP A 1062 5.30 -32.97 11.20
N GLY A 1063 5.77 -31.94 11.89
CA GLY A 1063 5.02 -31.33 13.00
C GLY A 1063 3.81 -30.49 12.58
N HIS A 1064 3.00 -30.08 13.57
CA HIS A 1064 1.87 -29.16 13.38
C HIS A 1064 1.75 -28.19 14.57
N ILE A 1065 2.21 -26.96 14.39
CA ILE A 1065 2.04 -25.89 15.38
C ILE A 1065 0.66 -25.24 15.20
N VAL A 1066 -0.13 -25.17 16.27
CA VAL A 1066 -1.46 -24.53 16.28
C VAL A 1066 -1.46 -23.37 17.27
N HIS A 1067 -1.70 -22.17 16.76
CA HIS A 1067 -1.82 -20.94 17.54
C HIS A 1067 -3.29 -20.64 17.82
N ILE A 1068 -3.68 -20.56 19.09
CA ILE A 1068 -5.01 -20.07 19.47
C ILE A 1068 -4.94 -18.55 19.53
N ASN A 1069 -5.38 -17.93 18.44
CA ASN A 1069 -5.38 -16.49 18.23
C ASN A 1069 -6.64 -15.87 18.85
N SER A 1070 -7.38 -15.03 18.13
CA SER A 1070 -8.70 -14.49 18.48
C SER A 1070 -9.23 -13.70 17.28
N VAL A 1071 -10.54 -13.50 17.17
CA VAL A 1071 -11.11 -12.47 16.27
C VAL A 1071 -10.48 -11.07 16.50
N VAL A 1072 -10.04 -10.81 17.73
CA VAL A 1072 -9.36 -9.57 18.15
C VAL A 1072 -7.93 -9.46 17.59
N GLY A 1073 -7.38 -10.55 17.00
CA GLY A 1073 -6.14 -10.55 16.22
C GLY A 1073 -6.31 -10.15 14.75
N HIS A 1074 -7.55 -9.88 14.32
CA HIS A 1074 -7.91 -9.48 12.95
C HIS A 1074 -8.71 -8.17 12.89
N ALA A 1075 -9.47 -7.83 13.94
CA ALA A 1075 -10.17 -6.55 14.06
C ALA A 1075 -10.19 -6.06 15.52
N VAL A 1076 -9.87 -4.78 15.74
CA VAL A 1076 -9.95 -4.15 17.07
C VAL A 1076 -11.41 -3.83 17.44
N PRO A 1077 -11.91 -4.24 18.64
CA PRO A 1077 -13.23 -3.88 19.14
C PRO A 1077 -13.34 -2.40 19.54
N ALA A 1078 -14.51 -1.79 19.29
CA ALA A 1078 -14.71 -0.34 19.44
C ALA A 1078 -15.34 0.12 20.76
N PHE A 1079 -15.77 -0.81 21.62
CA PHE A 1079 -16.75 -0.56 22.71
C PHE A 1079 -16.23 -0.86 24.13
N THR A 1080 -15.05 -1.48 24.26
CA THR A 1080 -14.41 -1.79 25.56
C THR A 1080 -12.90 -1.67 25.42
N SER A 1081 -12.21 -1.20 26.46
CA SER A 1081 -10.74 -1.27 26.47
C SER A 1081 -10.26 -2.67 26.85
N PHE A 1082 -9.48 -3.23 25.93
CA PHE A 1082 -8.70 -4.46 26.11
C PHE A 1082 -7.19 -4.17 26.25
N ASN A 1083 -6.82 -2.91 26.44
CA ASN A 1083 -5.43 -2.45 26.56
C ASN A 1083 -4.54 -2.99 25.41
N ILE A 1084 -3.38 -3.59 25.74
CA ILE A 1084 -2.42 -4.18 24.80
C ILE A 1084 -2.86 -5.53 24.20
N TYR A 1085 -3.99 -6.12 24.64
CA TYR A 1085 -4.40 -7.45 24.17
C TYR A 1085 -4.59 -7.55 22.64
N PRO A 1086 -5.24 -6.59 21.93
CA PRO A 1086 -5.32 -6.60 20.48
C PRO A 1086 -3.94 -6.52 19.81
N ALA A 1087 -3.04 -5.68 20.33
CA ALA A 1087 -1.65 -5.62 19.85
C ALA A 1087 -0.93 -6.96 19.99
N SER A 1088 -1.15 -7.68 21.10
CA SER A 1088 -0.58 -9.01 21.31
C SER A 1088 -1.12 -10.07 20.34
N LYS A 1089 -2.41 -9.99 19.96
CA LYS A 1089 -3.04 -10.96 19.04
C LYS A 1089 -2.74 -10.66 17.57
N TYR A 1090 -2.66 -9.38 17.18
CA TYR A 1090 -2.09 -8.99 15.87
C TYR A 1090 -0.62 -9.42 15.72
N ALA A 1091 0.18 -9.34 16.80
CA ALA A 1091 1.53 -9.91 16.79
C ALA A 1091 1.53 -11.43 16.55
N VAL A 1092 0.60 -12.18 17.18
CA VAL A 1092 0.42 -13.62 16.90
C VAL A 1092 0.01 -13.86 15.45
N THR A 1093 -0.92 -13.09 14.87
CA THR A 1093 -1.30 -13.21 13.45
C THR A 1093 -0.09 -13.12 12.53
N ALA A 1094 0.78 -12.13 12.73
CA ALA A 1094 1.99 -11.94 11.94
C ALA A 1094 3.10 -12.96 12.25
N LEU A 1095 3.36 -13.30 13.52
CA LEU A 1095 4.27 -14.39 13.92
C LEU A 1095 3.92 -15.69 13.20
N THR A 1096 2.63 -16.00 13.08
CA THR A 1096 2.13 -17.24 12.46
C THR A 1096 2.51 -17.30 10.97
N GLU A 1097 2.38 -16.21 10.21
CA GLU A 1097 2.82 -16.20 8.79
C GLU A 1097 4.34 -16.04 8.65
N THR A 1098 5.04 -15.34 9.56
CA THR A 1098 6.52 -15.32 9.60
C THR A 1098 7.07 -16.73 9.82
N MET A 1099 6.55 -17.48 10.79
CA MET A 1099 6.92 -18.88 11.00
C MET A 1099 6.63 -19.74 9.76
N ARG A 1100 5.51 -19.55 9.05
CA ARG A 1100 5.28 -20.24 7.76
C ARG A 1100 6.30 -19.87 6.69
N HIS A 1101 6.80 -18.64 6.66
CA HIS A 1101 7.87 -18.26 5.73
C HIS A 1101 9.21 -18.88 6.12
N GLU A 1102 9.58 -18.87 7.41
CA GLU A 1102 10.80 -19.52 7.91
C GLU A 1102 10.76 -21.04 7.72
N LEU A 1103 9.65 -21.70 8.05
CA LEU A 1103 9.46 -23.16 7.87
C LEU A 1103 9.43 -23.59 6.40
N ARG A 1104 8.98 -22.72 5.48
CA ARG A 1104 9.19 -22.92 4.04
C ARG A 1104 10.68 -22.83 3.72
N MET A 1105 11.36 -21.74 4.11
CA MET A 1105 12.79 -21.50 3.79
C MET A 1105 13.77 -22.48 4.46
N ALA A 1106 13.36 -23.16 5.54
CA ALA A 1106 14.19 -24.06 6.34
C ALA A 1106 14.02 -25.55 5.99
N ASP A 1107 13.46 -25.88 4.82
CA ASP A 1107 13.14 -27.24 4.36
C ASP A 1107 12.24 -28.03 5.35
N THR A 1108 10.95 -27.69 5.43
CA THR A 1108 9.98 -28.47 6.22
C THR A 1108 8.58 -28.59 5.58
N LYS A 1109 7.83 -29.63 5.98
CA LYS A 1109 6.35 -29.73 5.85
C LYS A 1109 5.63 -29.31 7.16
N ILE A 1110 6.33 -28.76 8.15
CA ILE A 1110 5.75 -28.45 9.48
C ILE A 1110 4.58 -27.48 9.28
N LYS A 1111 3.37 -27.95 9.58
CA LYS A 1111 2.15 -27.16 9.39
C LYS A 1111 2.06 -26.09 10.48
N VAL A 1112 1.61 -24.90 10.13
CA VAL A 1112 1.26 -23.86 11.11
C VAL A 1112 -0.13 -23.33 10.85
N THR A 1113 -1.01 -23.41 11.84
CA THR A 1113 -2.42 -22.98 11.77
C THR A 1113 -2.72 -21.94 12.84
N SER A 1114 -3.46 -20.89 12.47
CA SER A 1114 -4.19 -20.07 13.45
C SER A 1114 -5.62 -20.57 13.57
N ILE A 1115 -6.14 -20.61 14.79
CA ILE A 1115 -7.57 -20.72 15.07
C ILE A 1115 -7.96 -19.46 15.83
N SER A 1116 -8.94 -18.72 15.30
CA SER A 1116 -9.32 -17.38 15.77
C SER A 1116 -10.75 -17.37 16.32
N PRO A 1117 -10.95 -17.76 17.60
CA PRO A 1117 -12.28 -17.78 18.20
C PRO A 1117 -12.77 -16.36 18.58
N GLY A 1118 -14.10 -16.23 18.55
CA GLY A 1118 -14.87 -15.13 19.16
C GLY A 1118 -14.92 -15.25 20.70
N LEU A 1119 -16.03 -14.83 21.31
CA LEU A 1119 -16.23 -15.01 22.75
C LEU A 1119 -16.38 -16.49 23.12
N VAL A 1120 -15.47 -17.02 23.95
CA VAL A 1120 -15.48 -18.39 24.47
C VAL A 1120 -15.63 -18.40 25.99
N LYS A 1121 -16.63 -19.13 26.48
CA LYS A 1121 -17.04 -19.25 27.88
C LYS A 1121 -15.91 -19.81 28.76
N THR A 1122 -15.13 -18.91 29.35
CA THR A 1122 -13.90 -19.21 30.08
C THR A 1122 -13.75 -18.34 31.33
N GLU A 1123 -12.77 -18.68 32.18
CA GLU A 1123 -12.37 -17.84 33.32
C GLU A 1123 -12.00 -16.42 32.88
N ALA A 1124 -11.46 -16.24 31.67
CA ALA A 1124 -10.91 -14.98 31.16
C ALA A 1124 -11.95 -13.93 30.70
N ILE A 1125 -13.23 -14.29 30.54
CA ILE A 1125 -14.27 -13.31 30.21
C ILE A 1125 -14.67 -12.49 31.46
N PRO A 1126 -14.77 -11.15 31.39
CA PRO A 1126 -15.21 -10.32 32.51
C PRO A 1126 -16.59 -10.70 33.06
N SER A 1127 -16.82 -10.47 34.36
CA SER A 1127 -18.08 -10.76 35.05
C SER A 1127 -19.29 -10.08 34.41
N GLU A 1128 -19.08 -8.90 33.85
CA GLU A 1128 -20.09 -8.00 33.30
C GLU A 1128 -20.61 -8.49 31.93
N MET A 1129 -19.83 -9.34 31.25
CA MET A 1129 -20.24 -9.99 30.00
C MET A 1129 -20.94 -11.34 30.24
N LYS A 1130 -20.91 -11.87 31.47
CA LYS A 1130 -21.50 -13.19 31.83
C LYS A 1130 -22.98 -13.12 32.22
N SER A 1131 -23.56 -11.92 32.32
CA SER A 1131 -24.94 -11.67 32.76
C SER A 1131 -25.92 -11.30 31.65
N GLY A 1132 -25.45 -11.12 30.41
CA GLY A 1132 -26.28 -10.76 29.25
C GLY A 1132 -26.66 -11.96 28.36
N HIS A 1133 -27.65 -11.77 27.50
CA HIS A 1133 -28.02 -12.72 26.43
C HIS A 1133 -27.02 -12.68 25.25
N ILE A 1134 -25.72 -12.63 25.54
CA ILE A 1134 -24.65 -12.50 24.54
C ILE A 1134 -24.34 -13.90 23.98
N PRO A 1135 -24.40 -14.12 22.65
CA PRO A 1135 -23.98 -15.38 22.04
C PRO A 1135 -22.54 -15.72 22.40
N ILE A 1136 -22.27 -16.98 22.74
CA ILE A 1136 -20.98 -17.42 23.27
C ILE A 1136 -20.68 -18.86 22.82
N LEU A 1137 -19.39 -19.14 22.57
CA LEU A 1137 -18.89 -20.49 22.28
C LEU A 1137 -18.59 -21.24 23.58
N GLU A 1138 -18.78 -22.56 23.59
CA GLU A 1138 -18.27 -23.44 24.63
C GLU A 1138 -16.79 -23.79 24.33
N PRO A 1139 -15.96 -24.08 25.36
CA PRO A 1139 -14.56 -24.50 25.15
C PRO A 1139 -14.35 -25.64 24.15
N GLU A 1140 -15.30 -26.57 24.10
CA GLU A 1140 -15.34 -27.74 23.24
C GLU A 1140 -15.43 -27.35 21.76
N ASP A 1141 -16.11 -26.25 21.42
CA ASP A 1141 -16.21 -25.75 20.03
C ASP A 1141 -14.84 -25.39 19.44
N VAL A 1142 -13.88 -25.02 20.30
CA VAL A 1142 -12.49 -24.74 19.93
C VAL A 1142 -11.66 -26.03 19.90
N ALA A 1143 -11.95 -26.99 20.79
CA ALA A 1143 -11.29 -28.29 20.80
C ALA A 1143 -11.61 -29.13 19.54
N ASP A 1144 -12.85 -29.12 19.08
CA ASP A 1144 -13.27 -29.77 17.84
C ASP A 1144 -12.62 -29.13 16.60
N ALA A 1145 -12.44 -27.80 16.61
CA ALA A 1145 -11.68 -27.09 15.59
C ALA A 1145 -10.19 -27.49 15.59
N ILE A 1146 -9.59 -27.72 16.75
CA ILE A 1146 -8.20 -28.23 16.87
C ILE A 1146 -8.11 -29.66 16.33
N LEU A 1147 -9.04 -30.55 16.67
CA LEU A 1147 -9.09 -31.92 16.13
C LEU A 1147 -9.22 -31.92 14.60
N TYR A 1148 -10.12 -31.09 14.05
CA TYR A 1148 -10.28 -30.96 12.60
C TYR A 1148 -8.98 -30.55 11.90
N VAL A 1149 -8.31 -29.48 12.34
CA VAL A 1149 -7.10 -29.01 11.64
C VAL A 1149 -5.95 -30.00 11.75
N LEU A 1150 -5.81 -30.72 12.88
CA LEU A 1150 -4.82 -31.80 13.04
C LEU A 1150 -5.14 -33.01 12.15
N GLY A 1151 -6.43 -33.32 11.94
CA GLY A 1151 -6.88 -34.40 11.06
C GLY A 1151 -6.70 -34.14 9.56
N THR A 1152 -6.38 -32.91 9.14
CA THR A 1152 -6.24 -32.57 7.71
C THR A 1152 -5.09 -33.33 7.03
N PRO A 1153 -5.24 -33.78 5.77
CA PRO A 1153 -4.23 -34.56 5.07
C PRO A 1153 -2.84 -33.88 5.01
N PRO A 1154 -1.72 -34.63 4.86
CA PRO A 1154 -0.37 -34.04 4.87
C PRO A 1154 -0.05 -33.03 3.74
N ARG A 1155 -0.87 -32.96 2.69
CA ARG A 1155 -0.78 -31.94 1.63
C ARG A 1155 -1.51 -30.63 1.99
N VAL A 1156 -2.43 -30.68 2.96
CA VAL A 1156 -3.38 -29.62 3.30
C VAL A 1156 -2.90 -28.85 4.54
N GLN A 1157 -2.77 -27.53 4.42
CA GLN A 1157 -2.56 -26.62 5.53
C GLN A 1157 -3.75 -25.65 5.66
N VAL A 1158 -4.51 -25.78 6.76
CA VAL A 1158 -5.40 -24.71 7.21
C VAL A 1158 -4.54 -23.56 7.71
N HIS A 1159 -4.61 -22.42 7.04
CA HIS A 1159 -3.92 -21.18 7.44
C HIS A 1159 -4.67 -20.50 8.58
N GLU A 1160 -5.98 -20.34 8.44
CA GLU A 1160 -6.83 -19.60 9.38
C GLU A 1160 -8.20 -20.28 9.47
N LEU A 1161 -8.73 -20.32 10.68
CA LEU A 1161 -10.05 -20.87 11.00
C LEU A 1161 -10.71 -19.94 12.02
N THR A 1162 -11.56 -19.05 11.54
CA THR A 1162 -12.25 -18.06 12.37
C THR A 1162 -13.64 -18.57 12.74
N ILE A 1163 -13.88 -18.72 14.05
CA ILE A 1163 -15.10 -19.33 14.60
C ILE A 1163 -15.78 -18.35 15.56
N ARG A 1164 -17.08 -18.10 15.38
CA ARG A 1164 -17.89 -17.19 16.21
C ARG A 1164 -19.23 -17.85 16.58
N PRO A 1165 -19.87 -17.45 17.68
CA PRO A 1165 -21.21 -17.90 18.00
C PRO A 1165 -22.25 -17.30 17.03
N VAL A 1166 -23.27 -18.08 16.65
CA VAL A 1166 -24.36 -17.63 15.78
C VAL A 1166 -25.12 -16.47 16.44
N GLY A 1167 -25.35 -15.40 15.68
CA GLY A 1167 -25.99 -14.18 16.15
C GLY A 1167 -25.05 -13.15 16.78
N GLU A 1168 -23.72 -13.38 16.81
CA GLU A 1168 -22.78 -12.32 17.20
C GLU A 1168 -22.86 -11.15 16.18
N ALA A 1169 -23.09 -9.93 16.69
CA ALA A 1169 -23.32 -8.73 15.87
C ALA A 1169 -22.06 -7.91 15.59
N MET A 1170 -20.90 -8.35 16.10
CA MET A 1170 -19.61 -7.65 16.17
C MET A 1170 -18.50 -8.59 15.70
#